data_AF-A0A9Q0LD11-F1
#
_entry.id   AF-A0A9Q0LD11-F1
#
_cell.length_a   1.000
_cell.length_b   1.000
_cell.length_c   1.000
_cell.angle_alpha   90.00
_cell.angle_beta   90.00
_cell.angle_gamma   90.00
#
_symmetry.space_group_name_H-M   'P 1'
#
loop_
_entity.id
_entity.type
_entity.pdbx_description
1 polymer ?
#
loop_
_entity_poly.entity_id
_entity_poly.type
_entity_poly.pdbx_seq_one_letter_code
_entity_poly.pdbx_strand_id
1 'polypeptide(L)'
;MNNNNNNNNNNNNTENLKELYKLSIKEINNILLKEQSLNFSKIYQTQKQFTDFTIYCKEKKKQNKKENEKENEKEKKKENKKENEKENKKENKKENSIKCHKIILNTRSSFFDLFTKEKGENQIYFKEFDFEIVEPIIKYIYEGEININHQEFEKYFKFADIIRLEKLKIKIEKEIEPIINQNNIFEIFSKSKEIHSNFLLEICQKFVLKNYNNLLQKKEISKLKTNEFLNIIDFLISNFGRDQTNLIQEIIIEWMKNNKLNFNQSFQEESNLNSNLKSNSIKKTIYEILIKIQEKKQITKEEIQKIEKTQLFQLFPSNFFVDLLDEKVETLKSIAKNLTQKENHLNQNKTQLEKREQKIQEKENHLNQKQQKLNQKKNENLQKENEMNQKQQKLEEKENQVNQNKTQLEKREQKIQEKENHLNQKKQKLNQKKNENLQKENEMNQKQQKLEEKENDLNQNKIELEKRENKVRIKEERKIQINLQNFREQKEGKISEIKIEEDINIEKTIQWMKEFQLNEKIQQNGCFILHNFSVGDHENRIEIGKKDGISTIIKSMNNFPNNQDIQNYSCQAFINISANNDENQIEIRKKEGISTIIKSMNNFPNNEDIQKYGIWALNNISFNNDENQIEIGKKEGISTIIKSMNNFPNNQDIQNYSCQAFINISVNDENEIEIRKKDGISTIIKSMNNFPNNQDIQKNGCWALKNISFNDENRIEIGKKEGISTIIKSMNNFPNNEDIQKQGCWALKNISFNNNENKIEIGKKDGISVIIKSMNNFPNNQDIQKHGIWALNNISFNNDENQEEIKKLNGNELIKKAMNNFPNNKDIQEKGNWTLERLEK
;
A
#
# COMPACT_ATOMS: atom_id res chain seq x y z
N MET A 1 37.50 -90.14 -21.89
CA MET A 1 37.84 -90.10 -23.32
C MET A 1 37.23 -88.81 -23.85
N ASN A 2 37.97 -87.68 -23.84
CA ASN A 2 38.75 -87.15 -24.98
C ASN A 2 37.89 -87.14 -26.26
N ASN A 3 37.69 -86.05 -27.03
CA ASN A 3 38.43 -84.80 -27.18
C ASN A 3 37.66 -83.88 -28.16
N ASN A 4 37.79 -82.55 -27.96
CA ASN A 4 37.98 -81.48 -28.97
C ASN A 4 36.86 -81.18 -30.02
N ASN A 5 36.58 -79.94 -30.42
CA ASN A 5 37.02 -78.58 -30.04
C ASN A 5 36.12 -77.55 -30.76
N ASN A 6 36.02 -76.35 -30.14
CA ASN A 6 35.66 -75.03 -30.70
C ASN A 6 34.17 -74.78 -31.05
N ASN A 7 33.50 -73.72 -30.60
CA ASN A 7 33.94 -72.39 -30.20
C ASN A 7 33.05 -71.75 -29.11
N ASN A 8 33.75 -71.11 -28.18
CA ASN A 8 33.28 -70.26 -27.10
C ASN A 8 32.87 -68.85 -27.57
N ASN A 9 32.12 -68.19 -26.68
CA ASN A 9 31.90 -66.74 -26.53
C ASN A 9 30.80 -66.11 -27.40
N ASN A 10 29.57 -66.06 -26.86
CA ASN A 10 28.64 -64.96 -27.19
C ASN A 10 27.53 -64.62 -26.17
N ASN A 11 27.45 -65.25 -24.99
CA ASN A 11 26.30 -65.04 -24.08
C ASN A 11 26.59 -64.37 -22.72
N ASN A 12 27.82 -63.90 -22.43
CA ASN A 12 28.13 -63.21 -21.15
C ASN A 12 28.37 -61.69 -21.26
N ASN A 13 28.27 -61.08 -22.46
CA ASN A 13 28.49 -59.64 -22.63
C ASN A 13 27.20 -58.80 -22.61
N THR A 14 26.03 -59.39 -22.86
CA THR A 14 24.76 -58.66 -22.99
C THR A 14 24.06 -58.38 -21.66
N GLU A 15 24.32 -59.16 -20.61
CA GLU A 15 23.79 -58.89 -19.26
C GLU A 15 24.65 -57.88 -18.48
N ASN A 16 25.98 -57.95 -18.59
CA ASN A 16 26.87 -56.93 -18.01
C ASN A 16 26.70 -55.54 -18.64
N LEU A 17 26.40 -55.46 -19.95
CA LEU A 17 26.12 -54.18 -20.62
C LEU A 17 24.80 -53.54 -20.14
N LYS A 18 23.76 -54.33 -19.81
CA LYS A 18 22.50 -53.78 -19.30
C LYS A 18 22.60 -53.32 -17.84
N GLU A 19 23.45 -53.93 -17.04
CA GLU A 19 23.75 -53.47 -15.67
C GLU A 19 24.67 -52.24 -15.63
N LEU A 20 25.66 -52.16 -16.53
CA LEU A 20 26.46 -50.95 -16.75
C LEU A 20 25.63 -49.76 -17.27
N TYR A 21 24.56 -50.02 -18.03
CA TYR A 21 23.61 -48.99 -18.48
C TYR A 21 22.67 -48.49 -17.39
N LYS A 22 22.40 -49.30 -16.36
CA LYS A 22 21.55 -48.88 -15.21
C LYS A 22 22.32 -48.08 -14.17
N LEU A 23 23.65 -48.12 -14.17
CA LEU A 23 24.48 -47.39 -13.21
C LEU A 23 24.83 -45.95 -13.60
N SER A 24 24.75 -45.54 -14.87
CA SER A 24 25.32 -44.24 -15.26
C SER A 24 24.37 -43.04 -15.32
N ILE A 25 23.03 -43.15 -15.21
CA ILE A 25 22.20 -41.92 -15.13
C ILE A 25 22.33 -41.26 -13.75
N LYS A 26 22.42 -42.06 -12.68
CA LYS A 26 22.54 -41.58 -11.31
C LYS A 26 23.95 -41.07 -11.00
N GLU A 27 24.98 -41.69 -11.57
CA GLU A 27 26.36 -41.19 -11.51
C GLU A 27 26.57 -39.95 -12.37
N ILE A 28 25.99 -39.87 -13.58
CA ILE A 28 26.00 -38.65 -14.40
C ILE A 28 25.28 -37.51 -13.67
N ASN A 29 24.14 -37.76 -13.04
CA ASN A 29 23.42 -36.77 -12.24
C ASN A 29 24.20 -36.35 -10.98
N ASN A 30 24.93 -37.28 -10.34
CA ASN A 30 25.78 -36.97 -9.19
C ASN A 30 27.06 -36.19 -9.58
N ILE A 31 27.60 -36.41 -10.78
CA ILE A 31 28.72 -35.63 -11.36
C ILE A 31 28.24 -34.24 -11.79
N LEU A 32 27.00 -34.11 -12.26
CA LEU A 32 26.35 -32.83 -12.59
C LEU A 32 26.08 -31.93 -11.37
N LEU A 33 26.01 -32.51 -10.16
CA LEU A 33 25.71 -31.82 -8.91
C LEU A 33 26.95 -31.35 -8.12
N LYS A 34 28.17 -31.80 -8.46
CA LYS A 34 29.41 -31.45 -7.74
C LYS A 34 30.47 -30.84 -8.66
N GLU A 35 30.55 -29.52 -8.60
CA GLU A 35 31.69 -28.64 -8.93
C GLU A 35 32.30 -28.62 -10.37
N GLN A 36 32.23 -27.41 -10.92
CA GLN A 36 33.17 -26.68 -11.79
C GLN A 36 34.05 -27.44 -12.84
N SER A 37 33.74 -27.08 -14.10
CA SER A 37 34.63 -26.92 -15.27
C SER A 37 35.49 -28.05 -15.85
N LEU A 38 35.72 -29.21 -15.23
CA LEU A 38 36.72 -30.15 -15.79
C LEU A 38 36.25 -31.45 -16.48
N ASN A 39 34.99 -31.89 -16.37
CA ASN A 39 34.63 -33.25 -16.84
C ASN A 39 33.90 -33.35 -18.19
N PHE A 40 33.39 -32.25 -18.74
CA PHE A 40 32.65 -32.29 -20.01
C PHE A 40 33.57 -32.42 -21.25
N SER A 41 34.82 -31.96 -21.16
CA SER A 41 35.83 -32.16 -22.22
C SER A 41 36.16 -33.65 -22.43
N LYS A 42 36.30 -34.42 -21.34
CA LYS A 42 36.48 -35.89 -21.41
C LYS A 42 35.30 -36.58 -22.07
N ILE A 43 34.07 -36.16 -21.79
CA ILE A 43 32.83 -36.68 -22.43
C ILE A 43 32.82 -36.36 -23.93
N TYR A 44 33.23 -35.15 -24.34
CA TYR A 44 33.32 -34.77 -25.74
C TYR A 44 34.33 -35.65 -26.52
N GLN A 45 35.46 -36.01 -25.91
CA GLN A 45 36.51 -36.81 -26.54
C GLN A 45 36.22 -38.33 -26.54
N THR A 46 35.53 -38.87 -25.54
CA THR A 46 35.36 -40.33 -25.37
C THR A 46 34.07 -40.92 -25.95
N GLN A 47 33.03 -40.13 -26.25
CA GLN A 47 31.73 -40.66 -26.71
C GLN A 47 31.31 -40.13 -28.08
N LYS A 48 32.00 -40.55 -29.14
CA LYS A 48 31.52 -40.37 -30.53
C LYS A 48 30.34 -41.29 -30.92
N GLN A 49 29.89 -42.17 -30.02
CA GLN A 49 28.90 -43.23 -30.31
C GLN A 49 27.51 -43.03 -29.69
N PHE A 50 27.27 -42.00 -28.85
CA PHE A 50 25.96 -41.71 -28.23
C PHE A 50 25.54 -40.24 -28.38
N THR A 51 25.49 -39.76 -29.62
CA THR A 51 25.10 -38.38 -29.94
C THR A 51 23.65 -38.33 -30.41
N ASP A 52 22.77 -37.67 -29.64
CA ASP A 52 21.34 -37.57 -29.97
C ASP A 52 20.98 -36.29 -30.74
N PHE A 53 21.91 -35.34 -30.94
CA PHE A 53 21.69 -34.06 -31.65
C PHE A 53 22.77 -33.75 -32.70
N THR A 54 22.36 -33.17 -33.84
CA THR A 54 23.27 -32.66 -34.88
C THR A 54 22.93 -31.21 -35.22
N ILE A 55 23.89 -30.30 -35.09
CA ILE A 55 23.75 -28.89 -35.46
C ILE A 55 24.37 -28.67 -36.83
N TYR A 56 23.60 -28.15 -37.78
CA TYR A 56 24.03 -27.80 -39.13
C TYR A 56 24.21 -26.29 -39.27
N CYS A 57 25.35 -25.89 -39.83
CA CYS A 57 25.72 -24.48 -40.02
C CYS A 57 25.71 -24.12 -41.52
N LYS A 58 25.84 -22.83 -41.83
CA LYS A 58 25.94 -22.31 -43.19
C LYS A 58 27.15 -22.93 -43.94
N GLU A 59 26.96 -23.35 -45.19
CA GLU A 59 28.03 -23.97 -45.99
C GLU A 59 29.18 -22.98 -46.27
N LYS A 60 30.42 -23.44 -46.04
CA LYS A 60 31.63 -22.76 -46.54
C LYS A 60 31.51 -22.51 -48.04
N LYS A 61 31.42 -21.25 -48.45
CA LYS A 61 31.83 -20.88 -49.81
C LYS A 61 33.33 -21.16 -49.90
N LYS A 62 33.74 -22.25 -50.57
CA LYS A 62 35.15 -22.44 -50.95
C LYS A 62 35.57 -21.22 -51.76
N GLN A 63 36.39 -20.35 -51.18
CA GLN A 63 37.28 -19.51 -51.95
C GLN A 63 38.22 -20.46 -52.71
N ASN A 64 37.99 -20.63 -54.00
CA ASN A 64 38.94 -21.30 -54.88
C ASN A 64 40.20 -20.43 -54.99
N LYS A 65 41.18 -20.70 -54.13
CA LYS A 65 42.57 -20.80 -54.56
C LYS A 65 42.70 -22.11 -55.35
N LYS A 66 42.53 -22.03 -56.66
CA LYS A 66 43.08 -22.97 -57.66
C LYS A 66 43.29 -22.20 -58.96
N GLU A 67 44.28 -21.30 -58.90
CA GLU A 67 45.22 -21.21 -60.02
C GLU A 67 46.11 -22.46 -59.94
N ASN A 68 46.41 -23.04 -61.09
CA ASN A 68 47.23 -24.20 -61.36
C ASN A 68 46.54 -25.57 -61.31
N GLU A 69 46.74 -26.31 -62.40
CA GLU A 69 46.42 -27.72 -62.66
C GLU A 69 44.99 -28.04 -63.14
N LYS A 70 44.74 -27.61 -64.39
CA LYS A 70 44.01 -28.42 -65.37
C LYS A 70 44.87 -28.55 -66.63
N GLU A 71 45.88 -29.41 -66.58
CA GLU A 71 46.41 -30.08 -67.76
C GLU A 71 45.97 -31.54 -67.70
N ASN A 72 45.67 -32.07 -68.89
CA ASN A 72 45.24 -33.42 -69.21
C ASN A 72 43.74 -33.70 -69.05
N GLU A 73 43.02 -33.29 -70.11
CA GLU A 73 42.40 -34.22 -71.07
C GLU A 73 41.93 -35.56 -70.53
N LYS A 74 40.61 -35.78 -70.52
CA LYS A 74 39.84 -36.44 -71.60
C LYS A 74 40.15 -37.94 -71.71
N GLU A 75 39.07 -38.66 -72.02
CA GLU A 75 39.04 -40.06 -72.45
C GLU A 75 39.16 -41.13 -71.36
N LYS A 76 38.01 -41.50 -70.77
CA LYS A 76 37.25 -42.63 -71.31
C LYS A 76 35.85 -42.73 -70.73
N LYS A 77 34.98 -43.15 -71.64
CA LYS A 77 33.57 -43.40 -71.52
C LYS A 77 33.26 -44.54 -70.53
N LYS A 78 32.06 -44.41 -69.98
CA LYS A 78 31.08 -45.46 -69.64
C LYS A 78 31.30 -46.27 -68.36
N GLU A 79 30.16 -46.42 -67.68
CA GLU A 79 29.84 -47.43 -66.67
C GLU A 79 30.51 -47.28 -65.29
N ASN A 80 29.99 -46.32 -64.51
CA ASN A 80 29.35 -46.58 -63.21
C ASN A 80 29.14 -45.27 -62.44
N LYS A 81 28.29 -44.38 -63.00
CA LYS A 81 27.78 -43.20 -62.30
C LYS A 81 26.45 -43.52 -61.60
N LYS A 82 26.48 -44.28 -60.50
CA LYS A 82 25.40 -44.26 -59.49
C LYS A 82 25.85 -44.46 -58.04
N GLU A 83 27.12 -44.82 -57.78
CA GLU A 83 27.60 -45.01 -56.40
C GLU A 83 28.50 -43.86 -55.89
N ASN A 84 29.42 -43.31 -56.70
CA ASN A 84 30.36 -42.28 -56.21
C ASN A 84 29.76 -40.86 -56.01
N GLU A 85 28.61 -40.53 -56.60
CA GLU A 85 27.92 -39.25 -56.32
C GLU A 85 27.11 -39.28 -55.01
N LYS A 86 26.74 -40.47 -54.52
CA LYS A 86 26.11 -40.62 -53.20
C LYS A 86 27.14 -40.59 -52.07
N GLU A 87 28.36 -41.07 -52.30
CA GLU A 87 29.44 -40.97 -51.32
C GLU A 87 29.98 -39.54 -51.20
N ASN A 88 30.28 -38.83 -52.30
CA ASN A 88 30.74 -37.44 -52.25
C ASN A 88 29.69 -36.44 -51.70
N LYS A 89 28.39 -36.65 -51.97
CA LYS A 89 27.31 -35.85 -51.34
C LYS A 89 27.04 -36.22 -49.87
N LYS A 90 27.40 -37.43 -49.44
CA LYS A 90 27.34 -37.83 -48.02
C LYS A 90 28.57 -37.36 -47.23
N GLU A 91 29.73 -37.21 -47.87
CA GLU A 91 30.94 -36.67 -47.23
C GLU A 91 30.87 -35.15 -47.03
N ASN A 92 30.45 -34.35 -48.02
CA ASN A 92 30.31 -32.89 -47.84
C ASN A 92 29.23 -32.48 -46.82
N LYS A 93 28.19 -33.30 -46.62
CA LYS A 93 27.17 -33.07 -45.56
C LYS A 93 27.68 -33.32 -44.14
N LYS A 94 28.82 -34.01 -43.97
CA LYS A 94 29.44 -34.22 -42.65
C LYS A 94 30.30 -33.03 -42.20
N GLU A 95 30.90 -32.25 -43.11
CA GLU A 95 31.87 -31.20 -42.77
C GLU A 95 31.27 -29.94 -42.08
N ASN A 96 29.98 -29.63 -42.25
CA ASN A 96 29.34 -28.47 -41.60
C ASN A 96 28.31 -28.89 -40.54
N SER A 97 28.54 -30.04 -39.91
CA SER A 97 27.66 -30.61 -38.89
C SER A 97 28.42 -30.86 -37.59
N ILE A 98 27.88 -30.38 -36.47
CA ILE A 98 28.45 -30.55 -35.14
C ILE A 98 27.58 -31.57 -34.40
N LYS A 99 28.15 -32.71 -34.03
CA LYS A 99 27.48 -33.70 -33.20
C LYS A 99 27.62 -33.33 -31.73
N CYS A 100 26.52 -33.37 -31.00
CA CYS A 100 26.45 -32.91 -29.62
C CYS A 100 25.42 -33.70 -28.80
N HIS A 101 25.62 -33.69 -27.49
CA HIS A 101 24.76 -34.34 -26.50
C HIS A 101 23.64 -33.39 -26.06
N LYS A 102 22.39 -33.79 -26.31
CA LYS A 102 21.18 -33.03 -26.00
C LYS A 102 21.13 -32.60 -24.53
N ILE A 103 21.50 -33.50 -23.61
CA ILE A 103 21.47 -33.25 -22.17
C ILE A 103 22.45 -32.14 -21.74
N ILE A 104 23.65 -32.09 -22.33
CA ILE A 104 24.68 -31.09 -22.00
C ILE A 104 24.26 -29.72 -22.52
N LEU A 105 23.73 -29.67 -23.76
CA LEU A 105 23.22 -28.44 -24.35
C LEU A 105 22.07 -27.85 -23.53
N ASN A 106 21.07 -28.64 -23.17
CA ASN A 106 19.93 -28.21 -22.34
C ASN A 106 20.36 -27.71 -20.96
N THR A 107 21.31 -28.40 -20.32
CA THR A 107 21.77 -28.02 -18.98
C THR A 107 22.47 -26.66 -18.98
N ARG A 108 23.15 -26.31 -20.07
CA ARG A 108 23.98 -25.10 -20.15
C ARG A 108 23.33 -23.96 -20.92
N SER A 109 22.25 -24.24 -21.66
CA SER A 109 21.46 -23.25 -22.36
C SER A 109 19.99 -23.68 -22.46
N SER A 110 19.11 -22.82 -21.91
CA SER A 110 17.66 -23.00 -21.95
C SER A 110 17.07 -22.87 -23.35
N PHE A 111 17.85 -22.41 -24.35
CA PHE A 111 17.43 -22.42 -25.74
C PHE A 111 17.15 -23.84 -26.24
N PHE A 112 17.97 -24.80 -25.81
CA PHE A 112 17.87 -26.18 -26.30
C PHE A 112 16.72 -26.97 -25.65
N ASP A 113 16.18 -26.51 -24.52
CA ASP A 113 15.00 -27.10 -23.86
C ASP A 113 13.78 -27.15 -24.80
N LEU A 114 13.64 -26.17 -25.69
CA LEU A 114 12.55 -26.11 -26.67
C LEU A 114 12.52 -27.35 -27.57
N PHE A 115 13.69 -27.91 -27.89
CA PHE A 115 13.82 -29.07 -28.76
C PHE A 115 13.69 -30.42 -28.03
N THR A 116 13.34 -30.40 -26.74
CA THR A 116 13.03 -31.62 -25.96
C THR A 116 11.56 -31.97 -25.96
N LYS A 117 10.67 -30.99 -26.14
CA LYS A 117 9.21 -31.15 -26.00
C LYS A 117 8.54 -31.55 -27.31
N GLU A 118 9.14 -31.24 -28.45
CA GLU A 118 8.64 -31.66 -29.76
C GLU A 118 9.18 -33.06 -30.09
N LYS A 119 8.26 -34.02 -30.29
CA LYS A 119 8.59 -35.38 -30.71
C LYS A 119 9.18 -35.36 -32.13
N GLY A 120 10.51 -35.35 -32.27
CA GLY A 120 11.15 -35.96 -33.45
C GLY A 120 12.37 -35.29 -34.08
N GLU A 121 12.72 -34.04 -33.78
CA GLU A 121 13.83 -33.39 -34.49
C GLU A 121 15.15 -33.44 -33.70
N ASN A 122 16.03 -34.37 -34.08
CA ASN A 122 17.41 -34.49 -33.58
C ASN A 122 18.40 -33.60 -34.34
N GLN A 123 17.92 -32.58 -35.05
CA GLN A 123 18.71 -31.73 -35.95
C GLN A 123 18.35 -30.24 -35.78
N ILE A 124 19.34 -29.37 -35.59
CA ILE A 124 19.16 -27.90 -35.55
C ILE A 124 19.87 -27.29 -36.75
N TYR A 125 19.29 -26.25 -37.35
CA TYR A 125 19.89 -25.53 -38.46
C TYR A 125 20.13 -24.05 -38.12
N PHE A 126 21.39 -23.62 -38.05
CA PHE A 126 21.80 -22.22 -37.96
C PHE A 126 22.29 -21.72 -39.32
N LYS A 127 21.34 -21.36 -40.19
CA LYS A 127 21.64 -20.97 -41.59
C LYS A 127 22.34 -19.62 -41.73
N GLU A 128 22.31 -18.80 -40.69
CA GLU A 128 22.85 -17.43 -40.69
C GLU A 128 24.29 -17.36 -40.17
N PHE A 129 24.76 -18.42 -39.48
CA PHE A 129 26.07 -18.45 -38.84
C PHE A 129 26.99 -19.46 -39.52
N ASP A 130 28.23 -19.02 -39.74
CA ASP A 130 29.29 -19.85 -40.29
C ASP A 130 29.76 -20.85 -39.24
N PHE A 131 30.23 -22.02 -39.69
CA PHE A 131 30.69 -23.10 -38.80
C PHE A 131 31.79 -22.62 -37.84
N GLU A 132 32.64 -21.69 -38.29
CA GLU A 132 33.71 -21.07 -37.50
C GLU A 132 33.23 -20.26 -36.29
N ILE A 133 31.97 -19.81 -36.27
CA ILE A 133 31.38 -19.12 -35.12
C ILE A 133 30.64 -20.12 -34.23
N VAL A 134 29.92 -21.06 -34.84
CA VAL A 134 29.09 -22.01 -34.10
C VAL A 134 29.95 -23.04 -33.38
N GLU A 135 30.97 -23.60 -34.02
CA GLU A 135 31.79 -24.67 -33.45
C GLU A 135 32.51 -24.26 -32.15
N PRO A 136 33.21 -23.10 -32.08
CA PRO A 136 33.85 -22.67 -30.83
C PRO A 136 32.85 -22.42 -29.70
N ILE A 137 31.65 -21.91 -30.02
CA ILE A 137 30.62 -21.65 -29.01
C ILE A 137 29.98 -22.96 -28.51
N ILE A 138 29.81 -23.95 -29.39
CA ILE A 138 29.38 -25.27 -28.96
C ILE A 138 30.49 -25.93 -28.13
N LYS A 139 31.77 -25.82 -28.49
CA LYS A 139 32.88 -26.30 -27.65
C LYS A 139 32.93 -25.61 -26.29
N TYR A 140 32.68 -24.30 -26.23
CA TYR A 140 32.57 -23.55 -24.98
C TYR A 140 31.54 -24.12 -24.01
N ILE A 141 30.40 -24.64 -24.51
CA ILE A 141 29.39 -25.29 -23.66
C ILE A 141 29.97 -26.50 -22.93
N TYR A 142 30.92 -27.20 -23.54
CA TYR A 142 31.61 -28.35 -22.96
C TYR A 142 32.83 -27.93 -22.15
N GLU A 143 33.67 -27.05 -22.67
CA GLU A 143 35.00 -26.80 -22.12
C GLU A 143 35.02 -25.61 -21.14
N GLY A 144 34.03 -24.72 -21.22
CA GLY A 144 33.98 -23.48 -20.43
C GLY A 144 34.97 -22.41 -20.90
N GLU A 145 35.78 -22.71 -21.90
CA GLU A 145 36.76 -21.80 -22.50
C GLU A 145 36.49 -21.62 -24.00
N ILE A 146 36.83 -20.43 -24.49
CA ILE A 146 36.67 -20.04 -25.89
C ILE A 146 37.72 -19.00 -26.20
N ASN A 147 38.28 -19.07 -27.40
CA ASN A 147 39.12 -18.02 -27.95
C ASN A 147 38.27 -17.20 -28.93
N ILE A 148 38.03 -15.93 -28.61
CA ILE A 148 37.14 -15.07 -29.39
C ILE A 148 37.97 -14.32 -30.42
N ASN A 149 37.56 -14.39 -31.70
CA ASN A 149 38.13 -13.49 -32.70
C ASN A 149 37.63 -12.06 -32.45
N HIS A 150 38.49 -11.20 -31.93
CA HIS A 150 38.17 -9.82 -31.59
C HIS A 150 37.66 -8.98 -32.79
N GLN A 151 37.98 -9.37 -34.04
CA GLN A 151 37.51 -8.66 -35.23
C GLN A 151 36.05 -8.97 -35.58
N GLU A 152 35.53 -10.11 -35.13
CA GLU A 152 34.18 -10.59 -35.45
C GLU A 152 33.38 -10.88 -34.17
N PHE A 153 33.76 -10.27 -33.05
CA PHE A 153 33.15 -10.50 -31.73
C PHE A 153 31.63 -10.28 -31.74
N GLU A 154 31.14 -9.39 -32.62
CA GLU A 154 29.71 -9.14 -32.80
C GLU A 154 28.96 -10.39 -33.28
N LYS A 155 29.60 -11.25 -34.08
CA LYS A 155 29.02 -12.52 -34.54
C LYS A 155 28.96 -13.53 -33.39
N TYR A 156 30.01 -13.62 -32.57
CA TYR A 156 30.04 -14.47 -31.38
C TYR A 156 28.98 -14.03 -30.37
N PHE A 157 28.83 -12.73 -30.14
CA PHE A 157 27.85 -12.17 -29.22
C PHE A 157 26.43 -12.43 -29.70
N LYS A 158 26.13 -12.16 -30.97
CA LYS A 158 24.80 -12.44 -31.56
C LYS A 158 24.45 -13.93 -31.46
N PHE A 159 25.40 -14.82 -31.74
CA PHE A 159 25.14 -16.25 -31.63
C PHE A 159 24.90 -16.64 -30.17
N ALA A 160 25.75 -16.18 -29.24
CA ALA A 160 25.59 -16.42 -27.80
C ALA A 160 24.24 -15.93 -27.27
N ASP A 161 23.74 -14.79 -27.76
CA ASP A 161 22.43 -14.24 -27.41
C ASP A 161 21.28 -15.11 -27.94
N ILE A 162 21.36 -15.54 -29.20
CA ILE A 162 20.38 -16.45 -29.81
C ILE A 162 20.25 -17.74 -28.99
N ILE A 163 21.38 -18.33 -28.61
CA ILE A 163 21.40 -19.55 -27.80
C ILE A 163 21.42 -19.28 -26.28
N ARG A 164 21.10 -18.06 -25.84
CA ARG A 164 20.88 -17.69 -24.42
C ARG A 164 22.04 -18.02 -23.46
N LEU A 165 23.28 -17.82 -23.88
CA LEU A 165 24.48 -18.00 -23.06
C LEU A 165 24.94 -16.68 -22.43
N GLU A 166 24.26 -16.23 -21.37
CA GLU A 166 24.58 -14.94 -20.72
C GLU A 166 26.01 -14.87 -20.16
N LYS A 167 26.53 -15.97 -19.59
CA LYS A 167 27.91 -16.02 -19.10
C LYS A 167 28.94 -15.82 -20.22
N LEU A 168 28.64 -16.30 -21.44
CA LEU A 168 29.51 -16.11 -22.60
C LEU A 168 29.45 -14.67 -23.10
N LYS A 169 28.27 -14.04 -23.13
CA LYS A 169 28.13 -12.62 -23.49
C LYS A 169 28.98 -11.73 -22.58
N ILE A 170 28.92 -11.95 -21.27
CA ILE A 170 29.76 -11.23 -20.29
C ILE A 170 31.26 -11.49 -20.55
N LYS A 171 31.64 -12.73 -20.88
CA LYS A 171 33.03 -13.07 -21.19
C LYS A 171 33.53 -12.35 -22.45
N ILE A 172 32.72 -12.32 -23.52
CA ILE A 172 33.02 -11.58 -24.75
C ILE A 172 33.23 -10.09 -24.43
N GLU A 173 32.32 -9.48 -23.68
CA GLU A 173 32.43 -8.06 -23.32
C GLU A 173 33.70 -7.76 -22.52
N LYS A 174 34.07 -8.63 -21.57
CA LYS A 174 35.29 -8.49 -20.77
C LYS A 174 36.58 -8.68 -21.56
N GLU A 175 36.58 -9.49 -22.63
CA GLU A 175 37.74 -9.64 -23.51
C GLU A 175 37.87 -8.47 -24.50
N ILE A 176 36.76 -7.82 -24.86
CA ILE A 176 36.76 -6.66 -25.77
C ILE A 176 37.05 -5.34 -25.05
N GLU A 177 36.65 -5.18 -23.78
CA GLU A 177 36.95 -3.98 -22.99
C GLU A 177 38.43 -3.51 -23.05
N PRO A 178 39.44 -4.37 -22.79
CA PRO A 178 40.83 -3.92 -22.72
C PRO A 178 41.45 -3.56 -24.08
N ILE A 179 40.84 -3.97 -25.20
CA ILE A 179 41.38 -3.68 -26.54
C ILE A 179 40.88 -2.36 -27.12
N ILE A 180 39.92 -1.69 -26.46
CA ILE A 180 39.35 -0.41 -26.91
C ILE A 180 40.43 0.68 -26.87
N ASN A 181 40.70 1.30 -28.01
CA ASN A 181 41.68 2.36 -28.20
C ASN A 181 41.25 3.34 -29.30
N GLN A 182 42.06 4.37 -29.55
CA GLN A 182 41.73 5.44 -30.50
C GLN A 182 41.47 4.96 -31.94
N ASN A 183 42.10 3.86 -32.36
CA ASN A 183 42.00 3.37 -33.74
C ASN A 183 40.74 2.52 -33.99
N ASN A 184 40.23 1.84 -32.96
CA ASN A 184 39.10 0.90 -33.10
C ASN A 184 37.82 1.35 -32.38
N ILE A 185 37.87 2.48 -31.65
CA ILE A 185 36.75 2.97 -30.85
C ILE A 185 35.46 3.13 -31.67
N PHE A 186 35.54 3.68 -32.88
CA PHE A 186 34.36 3.96 -33.70
C PHE A 186 33.71 2.69 -34.27
N GLU A 187 34.54 1.72 -34.65
CA GLU A 187 34.08 0.40 -35.09
C GLU A 187 33.45 -0.36 -33.93
N ILE A 188 34.12 -0.42 -32.77
CA ILE A 188 33.60 -1.10 -31.57
C ILE A 188 32.34 -0.41 -31.06
N PHE A 189 32.27 0.92 -31.06
CA PHE A 189 31.05 1.67 -30.69
C PHE A 189 29.88 1.28 -31.58
N SER A 190 30.09 1.20 -32.90
CA SER A 190 29.05 0.86 -33.87
C SER A 190 28.60 -0.59 -33.72
N LYS A 191 29.55 -1.52 -33.59
CA LYS A 191 29.29 -2.94 -33.34
C LYS A 191 28.57 -3.15 -32.00
N SER A 192 28.95 -2.43 -30.95
CA SER A 192 28.29 -2.49 -29.63
C SER A 192 26.84 -2.00 -29.70
N LYS A 193 26.57 -0.97 -30.52
CA LYS A 193 25.21 -0.49 -30.79
C LYS A 193 24.39 -1.51 -31.58
N GLU A 194 25.02 -2.19 -32.55
CA GLU A 194 24.41 -3.24 -33.36
C GLU A 194 24.01 -4.47 -32.53
N ILE A 195 24.85 -4.90 -31.58
CA ILE A 195 24.56 -6.04 -30.68
C ILE A 195 23.79 -5.66 -29.43
N HIS A 196 23.47 -4.37 -29.24
CA HIS A 196 22.76 -3.85 -28.07
C HIS A 196 23.46 -4.14 -26.73
N SER A 197 24.79 -4.13 -26.70
CA SER A 197 25.58 -4.27 -25.47
C SER A 197 25.66 -2.94 -24.72
N ASN A 198 24.94 -2.82 -23.61
CA ASN A 198 24.98 -1.61 -22.77
C ASN A 198 26.35 -1.41 -22.11
N PHE A 199 27.02 -2.50 -21.71
CA PHE A 199 28.32 -2.45 -21.04
C PHE A 199 29.41 -1.89 -21.96
N LEU A 200 29.58 -2.46 -23.16
CA LEU A 200 30.57 -1.98 -24.12
C LEU A 200 30.22 -0.58 -24.64
N LEU A 201 28.92 -0.28 -24.83
CA LEU A 201 28.48 1.06 -25.19
C LEU A 201 28.89 2.08 -24.13
N GLU A 202 28.68 1.81 -22.85
CA GLU A 202 29.05 2.75 -21.77
C GLU A 202 30.56 3.00 -21.73
N ILE A 203 31.37 1.95 -21.90
CA ILE A 203 32.84 2.09 -21.98
C ILE A 203 33.23 2.92 -23.20
N CYS A 204 32.67 2.62 -24.38
CA CYS A 204 32.98 3.36 -25.59
C CYS A 204 32.55 4.84 -25.48
N GLN A 205 31.37 5.11 -24.92
CA GLN A 205 30.84 6.45 -24.70
C GLN A 205 31.73 7.25 -23.75
N LYS A 206 32.15 6.65 -22.62
CA LYS A 206 33.10 7.26 -21.68
C LYS A 206 34.44 7.56 -22.35
N PHE A 207 34.95 6.64 -23.17
CA PHE A 207 36.19 6.84 -23.91
C PHE A 207 36.09 7.98 -24.92
N VAL A 208 34.99 8.05 -25.68
CA VAL A 208 34.72 9.13 -26.64
C VAL A 208 34.61 10.48 -25.93
N LEU A 209 33.83 10.59 -24.85
CA LEU A 209 33.68 11.84 -24.10
C LEU A 209 34.99 12.31 -23.44
N LYS A 210 35.83 11.38 -22.98
CA LYS A 210 37.12 11.73 -22.36
C LYS A 210 38.16 12.20 -23.39
N ASN A 211 38.08 11.74 -24.63
CA ASN A 211 39.11 11.96 -25.66
C ASN A 211 38.60 12.72 -26.91
N TYR A 212 37.41 13.32 -26.87
CA TYR A 212 36.74 13.86 -28.06
C TYR A 212 37.58 14.89 -28.82
N ASN A 213 38.31 15.77 -28.13
CA ASN A 213 39.17 16.78 -28.77
C ASN A 213 40.25 16.15 -29.67
N ASN A 214 40.77 14.98 -29.29
CA ASN A 214 41.80 14.27 -30.04
C ASN A 214 41.18 13.35 -31.11
N LEU A 215 40.08 12.66 -30.76
CA LEU A 215 39.37 11.74 -31.66
C LEU A 215 38.66 12.45 -32.82
N LEU A 216 38.30 13.72 -32.63
CA LEU A 216 37.55 14.52 -33.60
C LEU A 216 38.45 15.45 -34.42
N GLN A 217 39.73 15.10 -34.57
CA GLN A 217 40.60 15.78 -35.54
C GLN A 217 40.09 15.54 -36.97
N LYS A 218 40.10 16.61 -37.79
CA LYS A 218 39.51 16.68 -39.14
C LYS A 218 39.92 15.52 -40.07
N LYS A 219 41.14 14.97 -39.92
CA LYS A 219 41.66 13.86 -40.75
C LYS A 219 41.14 12.47 -40.37
N GLU A 220 40.83 12.18 -39.10
CA GLU A 220 40.37 10.85 -38.68
C GLU A 220 38.88 10.66 -38.93
N ILE A 221 38.08 11.70 -38.66
CA ILE A 221 36.65 11.72 -38.95
C ILE A 221 36.39 11.40 -40.43
N SER A 222 37.19 11.97 -41.34
CA SER A 222 37.05 11.76 -42.79
C SER A 222 37.11 10.30 -43.24
N LYS A 223 37.70 9.41 -42.43
CA LYS A 223 37.88 7.98 -42.72
C LYS A 223 36.76 7.10 -42.18
N LEU A 224 35.84 7.66 -41.39
CA LEU A 224 34.73 6.91 -40.78
C LEU A 224 33.73 6.48 -41.82
N LYS A 225 33.28 5.22 -41.73
CA LYS A 225 32.16 4.72 -42.55
C LYS A 225 30.88 5.46 -42.15
N THR A 226 29.93 5.55 -43.07
CA THR A 226 28.64 6.25 -42.85
C THR A 226 27.95 5.85 -41.56
N ASN A 227 27.86 4.55 -41.25
CA ASN A 227 27.19 4.08 -40.04
C ASN A 227 27.96 4.45 -38.76
N GLU A 228 29.30 4.42 -38.79
CA GLU A 228 30.14 4.80 -37.66
C GLU A 228 30.01 6.30 -37.37
N PHE A 229 30.06 7.11 -38.43
CA PHE A 229 29.88 8.54 -38.35
C PHE A 229 28.52 8.93 -37.77
N LEU A 230 27.43 8.39 -38.32
CA LEU A 230 26.07 8.70 -37.86
C LEU A 230 25.85 8.32 -36.39
N ASN A 231 26.37 7.17 -35.96
CA ASN A 231 26.25 6.73 -34.57
C ASN A 231 26.96 7.64 -33.58
N ILE A 232 28.12 8.20 -33.97
CA ILE A 232 28.90 9.12 -33.16
C ILE A 232 28.25 10.50 -33.13
N ILE A 233 27.78 11.02 -34.27
CA ILE A 233 27.08 12.31 -34.31
C ILE A 233 25.81 12.28 -33.44
N ASP A 234 25.04 11.20 -33.51
CA ASP A 234 23.86 10.97 -32.67
C ASP A 234 24.22 11.01 -31.17
N PHE A 235 25.33 10.38 -30.80
CA PHE A 235 25.84 10.37 -29.43
C PHE A 235 26.34 11.75 -28.97
N LEU A 236 27.13 12.44 -29.79
CA LEU A 236 27.68 13.76 -29.45
C LEU A 236 26.56 14.80 -29.29
N ILE A 237 25.58 14.82 -30.19
CA ILE A 237 24.45 15.75 -30.09
C ILE A 237 23.64 15.53 -28.81
N SER A 238 23.52 14.28 -28.36
CA SER A 238 22.77 13.94 -27.15
C SER A 238 23.51 14.31 -25.85
N ASN A 239 24.84 14.49 -25.89
CA ASN A 239 25.67 14.70 -24.69
C ASN A 239 26.34 16.06 -24.63
N PHE A 240 26.45 16.78 -25.75
CA PHE A 240 27.09 18.08 -25.83
C PHE A 240 26.06 19.21 -25.67
N GLY A 241 26.39 20.22 -24.86
CA GLY A 241 25.54 21.39 -24.61
C GLY A 241 25.55 22.41 -25.76
N ARG A 242 24.76 23.47 -25.63
CA ARG A 242 24.59 24.52 -26.67
C ARG A 242 25.91 25.11 -27.16
N ASP A 243 26.91 25.21 -26.29
CA ASP A 243 28.20 25.84 -26.59
C ASP A 243 29.08 25.01 -27.54
N GLN A 244 28.78 23.72 -27.69
CA GLN A 244 29.53 22.78 -28.55
C GLN A 244 28.82 22.48 -29.88
N THR A 245 27.71 23.16 -30.15
CA THR A 245 26.94 23.05 -31.40
C THR A 245 27.80 23.38 -32.63
N ASN A 246 28.64 24.41 -32.54
CA ASN A 246 29.52 24.81 -33.65
C ASN A 246 30.56 23.73 -33.99
N LEU A 247 31.10 23.05 -32.97
CA LEU A 247 32.06 21.96 -33.17
C LEU A 247 31.41 20.78 -33.91
N ILE A 248 30.19 20.40 -33.52
CA ILE A 248 29.42 19.34 -34.19
C ILE A 248 29.13 19.71 -35.65
N GLN A 249 28.79 20.97 -35.91
CA GLN A 249 28.57 21.47 -37.28
C GLN A 249 29.84 21.36 -38.14
N GLU A 250 31.00 21.74 -37.60
CA GLU A 250 32.27 21.60 -38.32
C GLU A 250 32.62 20.15 -38.64
N ILE A 251 32.39 19.23 -37.71
CA ILE A 251 32.62 17.79 -37.89
C ILE A 251 31.75 17.23 -39.02
N ILE A 252 30.48 17.62 -39.09
CA ILE A 252 29.55 17.21 -40.15
C ILE A 252 29.99 17.72 -41.51
N ILE A 253 30.35 19.00 -41.59
CA ILE A 253 30.80 19.62 -42.84
C ILE A 253 32.07 18.94 -43.37
N GLU A 254 33.02 18.62 -42.48
CA GLU A 254 34.30 18.03 -42.86
C GLU A 254 34.16 16.57 -43.34
N TRP A 255 33.30 15.78 -42.68
CA TRP A 255 33.00 14.42 -43.12
C TRP A 255 32.33 14.40 -44.50
N MET A 256 31.38 15.30 -44.74
CA MET A 256 30.66 15.41 -46.02
C MET A 256 31.56 15.80 -47.19
N LYS A 257 32.51 16.72 -46.97
CA LYS A 257 33.48 17.14 -48.01
C LYS A 257 34.37 15.99 -48.48
N ASN A 258 34.86 15.18 -47.55
CA ASN A 258 35.81 14.10 -47.86
C ASN A 258 35.15 12.86 -48.47
N ASN A 259 33.90 12.57 -48.12
CA ASN A 259 33.14 11.45 -48.70
C ASN A 259 32.54 11.77 -50.09
N LYS A 260 32.93 12.91 -50.71
CA LYS A 260 32.53 13.34 -52.06
C LYS A 260 31.02 13.19 -52.32
N LEU A 261 30.20 13.51 -51.33
CA LEU A 261 28.75 13.56 -51.51
C LEU A 261 28.44 14.69 -52.50
N ASN A 262 28.23 14.32 -53.75
CA ASN A 262 27.89 15.26 -54.81
C ASN A 262 26.51 15.85 -54.51
N PHE A 263 26.36 17.17 -54.63
CA PHE A 263 25.14 17.89 -54.20
C PHE A 263 23.82 17.35 -54.78
N ASN A 264 23.87 16.69 -55.94
CA ASN A 264 22.71 16.06 -56.58
C ASN A 264 22.44 14.60 -56.15
N GLN A 265 23.42 13.90 -55.56
CA GLN A 265 23.22 12.57 -54.97
C GLN A 265 22.58 12.64 -53.57
N SER A 266 22.67 13.80 -52.90
CA SER A 266 22.05 14.07 -51.59
C SER A 266 20.55 13.81 -51.56
N PHE A 267 19.86 13.97 -52.70
CA PHE A 267 18.42 13.75 -52.82
C PHE A 267 18.04 12.26 -52.94
N GLN A 268 18.93 11.42 -53.48
CA GLN A 268 18.70 9.96 -53.50
C GLN A 268 19.06 9.31 -52.16
N GLU A 269 20.10 9.82 -51.49
CA GLU A 269 20.45 9.41 -50.12
C GLU A 269 19.59 10.06 -49.03
N GLU A 270 18.68 10.96 -49.40
CA GLU A 270 17.64 11.51 -48.52
C GLU A 270 16.77 10.38 -47.93
N SER A 271 16.67 9.24 -48.62
CA SER A 271 16.01 8.02 -48.14
C SER A 271 16.88 7.18 -47.16
N ASN A 272 18.20 7.16 -47.35
CA ASN A 272 19.14 6.41 -46.50
C ASN A 272 19.51 7.15 -45.21
N LEU A 273 19.54 8.49 -45.23
CA LEU A 273 19.73 9.33 -44.05
C LEU A 273 18.44 9.46 -43.21
N ASN A 274 17.26 9.47 -43.84
CA ASN A 274 15.98 9.53 -43.11
C ASN A 274 15.68 8.27 -42.29
N SER A 275 16.16 7.12 -42.73
CA SER A 275 15.92 5.82 -42.07
C SER A 275 16.86 5.54 -40.89
N ASN A 276 18.04 6.19 -40.84
CA ASN A 276 19.05 5.90 -39.81
C ASN A 276 19.14 6.93 -38.66
N LEU A 277 18.60 8.14 -38.82
CA LEU A 277 18.64 9.19 -37.78
C LEU A 277 17.35 9.20 -36.93
N LYS A 278 17.47 8.94 -35.62
CA LYS A 278 16.33 8.81 -34.69
C LYS A 278 15.83 10.14 -34.09
N SER A 279 16.64 11.20 -34.08
CA SER A 279 16.31 12.49 -33.43
C SER A 279 15.90 13.56 -34.44
N ASN A 280 14.68 14.09 -34.30
CA ASN A 280 14.15 15.20 -35.11
C ASN A 280 15.01 16.47 -35.01
N SER A 281 15.75 16.68 -33.91
CA SER A 281 16.64 17.84 -33.77
C SER A 281 17.90 17.73 -34.64
N ILE A 282 18.40 16.51 -34.86
CA ILE A 282 19.55 16.23 -35.73
C ILE A 282 19.14 16.40 -37.19
N LYS A 283 17.98 15.84 -37.56
CA LYS A 283 17.38 16.07 -38.88
C LYS A 283 17.24 17.56 -39.15
N LYS A 284 16.61 18.30 -38.24
CA LYS A 284 16.43 19.75 -38.35
C LYS A 284 17.76 20.51 -38.52
N THR A 285 18.78 20.18 -37.73
CA THR A 285 20.10 20.85 -37.80
C THR A 285 20.82 20.53 -39.11
N ILE A 286 20.78 19.28 -39.58
CA ILE A 286 21.35 18.87 -40.88
C ILE A 286 20.58 19.52 -42.03
N TYR A 287 19.24 19.57 -41.96
CA TYR A 287 18.38 20.23 -42.95
C TYR A 287 18.63 21.75 -42.99
N GLU A 288 18.77 22.43 -41.85
CA GLU A 288 19.10 23.87 -41.78
C GLU A 288 20.48 24.18 -42.38
N ILE A 289 21.46 23.29 -42.22
CA ILE A 289 22.80 23.42 -42.82
C ILE A 289 22.74 23.17 -44.33
N LEU A 290 22.01 22.15 -44.79
CA LEU A 290 21.81 21.85 -46.21
C LEU A 290 21.11 23.01 -46.93
N ILE A 291 20.09 23.62 -46.31
CA ILE A 291 19.37 24.80 -46.82
C ILE A 291 20.31 26.01 -46.93
N LYS A 292 21.11 26.31 -45.91
CA LYS A 292 22.08 27.42 -45.93
C LYS A 292 23.18 27.25 -46.98
N ILE A 293 23.51 26.03 -47.37
CA ILE A 293 24.48 25.76 -48.45
C ILE A 293 23.80 25.86 -49.82
N GLN A 294 22.54 25.43 -49.94
CA GLN A 294 21.74 25.56 -51.16
C GLN A 294 21.46 27.03 -51.53
N GLU A 295 21.23 27.89 -50.54
CA GLU A 295 21.05 29.34 -50.75
C GLU A 295 22.30 30.05 -51.31
N LYS A 296 23.48 29.42 -51.30
CA LYS A 296 24.74 30.00 -51.78
C LYS A 296 25.15 29.63 -53.20
N LYS A 297 24.40 28.81 -53.97
CA LYS A 297 24.72 28.55 -55.38
C LYS A 297 23.46 28.46 -56.28
N GLN A 298 23.29 29.47 -57.14
CA GLN A 298 22.38 29.40 -58.29
C GLN A 298 22.84 28.31 -59.26
N ILE A 299 21.99 27.35 -59.62
CA ILE A 299 22.21 26.45 -60.77
C ILE A 299 20.91 26.36 -61.58
N THR A 300 21.03 26.60 -62.89
CA THR A 300 19.95 26.75 -63.86
C THR A 300 19.67 25.45 -64.63
N LYS A 301 18.45 25.39 -65.19
CA LYS A 301 17.79 24.27 -65.88
C LYS A 301 18.55 23.68 -67.09
N GLU A 302 19.62 24.32 -67.55
CA GLU A 302 20.37 23.97 -68.77
C GLU A 302 21.43 22.88 -68.55
N GLU A 303 21.91 22.67 -67.33
CA GLU A 303 22.91 21.63 -67.04
C GLU A 303 22.30 20.22 -67.00
N ILE A 304 21.00 20.11 -66.71
CA ILE A 304 20.27 18.84 -66.66
C ILE A 304 20.06 18.25 -68.07
N GLN A 305 19.91 19.09 -69.10
CA GLN A 305 19.67 18.62 -70.47
C GLN A 305 20.93 18.12 -71.20
N LYS A 306 22.13 18.34 -70.65
CA LYS A 306 23.39 18.00 -71.32
C LYS A 306 23.89 16.57 -71.09
N ILE A 307 23.32 15.84 -70.13
CA ILE A 307 23.87 14.54 -69.68
C ILE A 307 23.19 13.34 -70.35
N GLU A 308 21.95 13.48 -70.85
CA GLU A 308 21.14 12.30 -71.21
C GLU A 308 21.27 11.75 -72.64
N LYS A 309 22.10 12.31 -73.54
CA LYS A 309 21.83 12.07 -74.98
C LYS A 309 22.89 11.54 -75.94
N THR A 310 24.10 11.08 -75.57
CA THR A 310 25.07 10.84 -76.69
C THR A 310 26.05 9.67 -76.69
N GLN A 311 26.14 8.71 -75.76
CA GLN A 311 27.25 7.73 -75.86
C GLN A 311 26.99 6.28 -75.43
N LEU A 312 25.86 5.66 -75.76
CA LEU A 312 25.66 4.24 -75.40
C LEU A 312 25.12 3.30 -76.50
N PHE A 313 24.83 3.77 -77.71
CA PHE A 313 24.10 2.95 -78.71
C PHE A 313 24.91 2.49 -79.94
N GLN A 314 26.25 2.54 -79.92
CA GLN A 314 27.05 2.16 -81.10
C GLN A 314 27.94 0.90 -80.98
N LEU A 315 27.83 0.08 -79.93
CA LEU A 315 28.84 -1.00 -79.73
C LEU A 315 28.34 -2.44 -79.50
N PHE A 316 27.05 -2.80 -79.60
CA PHE A 316 26.65 -4.21 -79.36
C PHE A 316 25.58 -4.77 -80.33
N PRO A 317 25.73 -6.01 -80.86
CA PRO A 317 24.83 -6.62 -81.84
C PRO A 317 23.55 -7.23 -81.22
N SER A 318 22.54 -7.43 -82.09
CA SER A 318 21.10 -7.51 -81.80
C SER A 318 20.59 -8.66 -80.90
N ASN A 319 21.38 -9.70 -80.62
CA ASN A 319 20.95 -10.77 -79.71
C ASN A 319 21.41 -10.57 -78.26
N PHE A 320 22.29 -9.60 -78.00
CA PHE A 320 22.67 -9.26 -76.63
C PHE A 320 21.52 -8.60 -75.86
N PHE A 321 20.69 -7.80 -76.54
CA PHE A 321 19.60 -7.09 -75.88
C PHE A 321 18.41 -7.98 -75.52
N VAL A 322 18.14 -9.06 -76.26
CA VAL A 322 16.99 -9.95 -75.99
C VAL A 322 17.28 -10.88 -74.81
N ASP A 323 18.45 -11.52 -74.76
CA ASP A 323 18.84 -12.35 -73.62
C ASP A 323 19.03 -11.51 -72.35
N LEU A 324 19.56 -10.29 -72.49
CA LEU A 324 19.63 -9.33 -71.39
C LEU A 324 18.26 -8.83 -70.97
N LEU A 325 17.28 -8.71 -71.89
CA LEU A 325 15.91 -8.31 -71.57
C LEU A 325 15.16 -9.42 -70.85
N ASP A 326 15.32 -10.69 -71.24
CA ASP A 326 14.67 -11.83 -70.57
C ASP A 326 15.28 -12.11 -69.20
N GLU A 327 16.60 -12.04 -69.07
CA GLU A 327 17.28 -12.08 -67.77
C GLU A 327 16.87 -10.88 -66.90
N LYS A 328 16.70 -9.69 -67.50
CA LYS A 328 16.17 -8.51 -66.82
C LYS A 328 14.71 -8.67 -66.42
N VAL A 329 13.86 -9.34 -67.21
CA VAL A 329 12.45 -9.55 -66.88
C VAL A 329 12.30 -10.54 -65.73
N GLU A 330 13.08 -11.63 -65.70
CA GLU A 330 13.06 -12.56 -64.56
C GLU A 330 13.69 -11.96 -63.29
N THR A 331 14.78 -11.19 -63.43
CA THR A 331 15.29 -10.40 -62.30
C THR A 331 14.27 -9.36 -61.86
N LEU A 332 13.53 -8.69 -62.75
CA LEU A 332 12.47 -7.74 -62.41
C LEU A 332 11.29 -8.41 -61.70
N LYS A 333 10.88 -9.63 -62.07
CA LYS A 333 9.86 -10.39 -61.34
C LYS A 333 10.33 -10.81 -59.95
N SER A 334 11.59 -11.24 -59.83
CA SER A 334 12.20 -11.55 -58.54
C SER A 334 12.31 -10.30 -57.65
N ILE A 335 12.70 -9.16 -58.24
CA ILE A 335 12.71 -7.85 -57.59
C ILE A 335 11.30 -7.45 -57.17
N ALA A 336 10.28 -7.59 -58.01
CA ALA A 336 8.89 -7.28 -57.68
C ALA A 336 8.39 -8.13 -56.50
N LYS A 337 8.67 -9.44 -56.47
CA LYS A 337 8.32 -10.32 -55.35
C LYS A 337 9.03 -9.93 -54.05
N ASN A 338 10.32 -9.57 -54.13
CA ASN A 338 11.08 -9.05 -53.00
C ASN A 338 10.54 -7.69 -52.53
N LEU A 339 10.07 -6.84 -53.45
CA LEU A 339 9.43 -5.56 -53.13
C LEU A 339 8.11 -5.78 -52.40
N THR A 340 7.26 -6.72 -52.83
CA THR A 340 6.01 -7.04 -52.13
C THR A 340 6.26 -7.63 -50.73
N GLN A 341 7.29 -8.46 -50.57
CA GLN A 341 7.68 -8.97 -49.25
C GLN A 341 8.21 -7.86 -48.34
N LYS A 342 9.00 -6.94 -48.89
CA LYS A 342 9.45 -5.74 -48.17
C LYS A 342 8.29 -4.82 -47.80
N GLU A 343 7.30 -4.65 -48.67
CA GLU A 343 6.09 -3.87 -48.42
C GLU A 343 5.27 -4.47 -47.27
N ASN A 344 5.10 -5.79 -47.23
CA ASN A 344 4.43 -6.48 -46.12
C ASN A 344 5.20 -6.33 -44.79
N HIS A 345 6.53 -6.45 -44.83
CA HIS A 345 7.37 -6.18 -43.65
C HIS A 345 7.30 -4.71 -43.21
N LEU A 346 7.24 -3.77 -44.15
CA LEU A 346 7.11 -2.35 -43.88
C LEU A 346 5.76 -2.05 -43.21
N ASN A 347 4.68 -2.68 -43.68
CA ASN A 347 3.35 -2.56 -43.09
C ASN A 347 3.31 -3.15 -41.67
N GLN A 348 3.94 -4.31 -41.44
CA GLN A 348 4.06 -4.89 -40.09
C GLN A 348 4.88 -3.98 -39.15
N ASN A 349 5.98 -3.41 -39.63
CA ASN A 349 6.79 -2.47 -38.88
C ASN A 349 6.02 -1.17 -38.59
N LYS A 350 5.23 -0.67 -39.54
CA LYS A 350 4.33 0.46 -39.36
C LYS A 350 3.34 0.20 -38.24
N THR A 351 2.67 -0.96 -38.23
CA THR A 351 1.76 -1.34 -37.14
C THR A 351 2.48 -1.47 -35.78
N GLN A 352 3.72 -1.98 -35.76
CA GLN A 352 4.52 -2.02 -34.53
C GLN A 352 4.94 -0.63 -34.05
N LEU A 353 5.25 0.28 -34.96
CA LEU A 353 5.56 1.68 -34.65
C LEU A 353 4.33 2.40 -34.11
N GLU A 354 3.16 2.23 -34.72
CA GLU A 354 1.89 2.76 -34.21
C GLU A 354 1.60 2.27 -32.78
N LYS A 355 1.84 0.97 -32.49
CA LYS A 355 1.73 0.43 -31.12
C LYS A 355 2.74 1.03 -30.15
N ARG A 356 3.96 1.35 -30.61
CA ARG A 356 4.98 1.99 -29.77
C ARG A 356 4.66 3.46 -29.53
N GLU A 357 4.14 4.15 -30.53
CA GLU A 357 3.67 5.53 -30.44
C GLU A 357 2.52 5.64 -29.44
N GLN A 358 1.55 4.72 -29.48
CA GLN A 358 0.50 4.62 -28.47
C GLN A 358 1.07 4.42 -27.05
N LYS A 359 2.04 3.52 -26.87
CA LYS A 359 2.71 3.33 -25.57
C LYS A 359 3.49 4.55 -25.10
N ILE A 360 4.08 5.32 -26.01
CA ILE A 360 4.77 6.56 -25.68
C ILE A 360 3.74 7.61 -25.25
N GLN A 361 2.62 7.73 -25.97
CA GLN A 361 1.52 8.63 -25.61
C GLN A 361 0.95 8.29 -24.22
N GLU A 362 0.78 7.00 -23.90
CA GLU A 362 0.37 6.55 -22.57
C GLU A 362 1.38 6.95 -21.48
N LYS A 363 2.69 6.82 -21.76
CA LYS A 363 3.75 7.25 -20.83
C LYS A 363 3.79 8.77 -20.64
N GLU A 364 3.60 9.55 -21.71
CA GLU A 364 3.49 11.00 -21.63
C GLU A 364 2.28 11.43 -20.82
N ASN A 365 1.13 10.79 -21.03
CA ASN A 365 -0.08 11.02 -20.24
C ASN A 365 0.18 10.71 -18.75
N HIS A 366 0.85 9.60 -18.45
CA HIS A 366 1.22 9.24 -17.08
C HIS A 366 2.22 10.22 -16.46
N LEU A 367 3.17 10.74 -17.23
CA LEU A 367 4.11 11.76 -16.79
C LEU A 367 3.39 13.09 -16.49
N ASN A 368 2.46 13.50 -17.36
CA ASN A 368 1.63 14.68 -17.17
C ASN A 368 0.75 14.55 -15.91
N GLN A 369 0.16 13.37 -15.67
CA GLN A 369 -0.58 13.10 -14.43
C GLN A 369 0.33 13.17 -13.19
N LYS A 370 1.56 12.65 -13.26
CA LYS A 370 2.55 12.79 -12.17
C LYS A 370 2.90 14.25 -11.92
N GLN A 371 3.09 15.05 -12.97
CA GLN A 371 3.38 16.47 -12.85
C GLN A 371 2.20 17.25 -12.22
N GLN A 372 0.97 16.93 -12.61
CA GLN A 372 -0.23 17.52 -11.99
C GLN A 372 -0.33 17.17 -10.51
N LYS A 373 -0.09 15.90 -10.14
CA LYS A 373 -0.06 15.47 -8.73
C LYS A 373 1.05 16.18 -7.94
N LEU A 374 2.22 16.40 -8.54
CA LEU A 374 3.31 17.13 -7.90
C LEU A 374 2.92 18.60 -7.65
N ASN A 375 2.31 19.24 -8.64
CA ASN A 375 1.81 20.61 -8.51
C ASN A 375 0.71 20.72 -7.44
N GLN A 376 -0.21 19.75 -7.38
CA GLN A 376 -1.22 19.66 -6.34
C GLN A 376 -0.59 19.52 -4.95
N LYS A 377 0.37 18.60 -4.77
CA LYS A 377 1.10 18.46 -3.49
C LYS A 377 1.83 19.75 -3.08
N LYS A 378 2.38 20.48 -4.05
CA LYS A 378 3.04 21.77 -3.78
C LYS A 378 2.06 22.81 -3.26
N ASN A 379 0.86 22.88 -3.84
CA ASN A 379 -0.20 23.79 -3.38
C ASN A 379 -0.75 23.37 -2.00
N GLU A 380 -0.96 22.08 -1.77
CA GLU A 380 -1.37 21.55 -0.46
C GLU A 380 -0.34 21.87 0.63
N ASN A 381 0.96 21.77 0.32
CA ASN A 381 2.03 22.14 1.26
C ASN A 381 2.01 23.64 1.56
N LEU A 382 1.83 24.49 0.56
CA LEU A 382 1.72 25.94 0.75
C LEU A 382 0.50 26.30 1.61
N GLN A 383 -0.63 25.61 1.40
CA GLN A 383 -1.83 25.80 2.21
C GLN A 383 -1.59 25.39 3.67
N LYS A 384 -0.92 24.25 3.91
CA LYS A 384 -0.54 23.80 5.25
C LYS A 384 0.41 24.77 5.95
N GLU A 385 1.36 25.35 5.21
CA GLU A 385 2.26 26.38 5.73
C GLU A 385 1.48 27.62 6.18
N ASN A 386 0.53 28.08 5.37
CA ASN A 386 -0.36 29.19 5.73
C ASN A 386 -1.24 28.86 6.96
N GLU A 387 -1.78 27.65 7.05
CA GLU A 387 -2.55 27.20 8.21
C GLU A 387 -1.70 27.12 9.48
N MET A 388 -0.43 26.68 9.38
CA MET A 388 0.51 26.69 10.51
C MET A 388 0.79 28.12 10.97
N ASN A 389 1.03 29.05 10.04
CA ASN A 389 1.26 30.45 10.38
C ASN A 389 0.05 31.08 11.08
N GLN A 390 -1.18 30.78 10.63
CA GLN A 390 -2.40 31.22 11.30
C GLN A 390 -2.56 30.59 12.70
N LYS A 391 -2.21 29.31 12.86
CA LYS A 391 -2.24 28.64 14.17
C LYS A 391 -1.20 29.25 15.13
N GLN A 392 -0.02 29.60 14.62
CA GLN A 392 1.02 30.27 15.40
C GLN A 392 0.54 31.63 15.92
N GLN A 393 -0.06 32.46 15.06
CA GLN A 393 -0.64 33.74 15.47
C GLN A 393 -1.73 33.58 16.55
N LYS A 394 -2.64 32.62 16.37
CA LYS A 394 -3.67 32.32 17.38
C LYS A 394 -3.08 31.81 18.69
N LEU A 395 -1.95 31.11 18.64
CA LEU A 395 -1.25 30.65 19.84
C LEU A 395 -0.67 31.84 20.62
N GLU A 396 -0.02 32.77 19.92
CA GLU A 396 0.49 34.02 20.50
C GLU A 396 -0.63 34.88 21.10
N GLU A 397 -1.77 35.00 20.43
CA GLU A 397 -2.96 35.69 20.97
C GLU A 397 -3.48 35.02 22.26
N LYS A 398 -3.56 33.69 22.28
CA LYS A 398 -3.96 32.94 23.47
C LYS A 398 -2.96 33.07 24.60
N GLU A 399 -1.67 33.06 24.32
CA GLU A 399 -0.61 33.27 25.31
C GLU A 399 -0.73 34.65 25.95
N ASN A 400 -0.97 35.69 25.15
CA ASN A 400 -1.27 37.03 25.65
C ASN A 400 -2.53 37.08 26.52
N GLN A 401 -3.60 36.40 26.11
CA GLN A 401 -4.83 36.31 26.91
C GLN A 401 -4.61 35.59 28.25
N VAL A 402 -3.83 34.50 28.24
CA VAL A 402 -3.47 33.77 29.46
C VAL A 402 -2.67 34.65 30.41
N ASN A 403 -1.70 35.42 29.90
CA ASN A 403 -0.92 36.36 30.70
C ASN A 403 -1.80 37.48 31.30
N GLN A 404 -2.77 37.99 30.55
CA GLN A 404 -3.75 38.96 31.07
C GLN A 404 -4.63 38.34 32.16
N ASN A 405 -5.13 37.12 31.95
CA ASN A 405 -5.96 36.40 32.92
C ASN A 405 -5.18 36.09 34.20
N LYS A 406 -3.91 35.70 34.10
CA LYS A 406 -3.01 35.50 35.23
C LYS A 406 -2.90 36.78 36.06
N THR A 407 -2.66 37.92 35.41
CA THR A 407 -2.59 39.23 36.07
C THR A 407 -3.90 39.59 36.77
N GLN A 408 -5.06 39.23 36.18
CA GLN A 408 -6.36 39.46 36.82
C GLN A 408 -6.60 38.53 38.02
N LEU A 409 -6.16 37.28 37.95
CA LEU A 409 -6.24 36.32 39.05
C LEU A 409 -5.41 36.78 40.24
N GLU A 410 -4.17 37.22 40.02
CA GLU A 410 -3.31 37.79 41.06
C GLU A 410 -3.98 38.98 41.78
N LYS A 411 -4.64 39.87 41.02
CA LYS A 411 -5.43 40.97 41.60
C LYS A 411 -6.64 40.49 42.40
N ARG A 412 -7.29 39.40 42.00
CA ARG A 412 -8.42 38.82 42.72
C ARG A 412 -7.97 38.14 44.02
N GLU A 413 -6.86 37.41 43.99
CA GLU A 413 -6.25 36.82 45.18
C GLU A 413 -5.92 37.88 46.22
N GLN A 414 -5.30 39.00 45.83
CA GLN A 414 -5.04 40.12 46.73
C GLN A 414 -6.33 40.64 47.40
N LYS A 415 -7.41 40.83 46.63
CA LYS A 415 -8.71 41.27 47.17
C LYS A 415 -9.35 40.24 48.10
N ILE A 416 -9.17 38.94 47.83
CA ILE A 416 -9.66 37.87 48.71
C ILE A 416 -8.90 37.93 50.03
N GLN A 417 -7.57 38.07 49.99
CA GLN A 417 -6.73 38.20 51.18
C GLN A 417 -7.14 39.40 52.05
N GLU A 418 -7.42 40.55 51.44
CA GLU A 418 -7.93 41.74 52.14
C GLU A 418 -9.29 41.47 52.80
N LYS A 419 -10.20 40.78 52.11
CA LYS A 419 -11.51 40.41 52.64
C LYS A 419 -11.42 39.42 53.80
N GLU A 420 -10.54 38.42 53.72
CA GLU A 420 -10.27 37.50 54.81
C GLU A 420 -9.75 38.22 56.05
N ASN A 421 -8.80 39.14 55.86
CA ASN A 421 -8.27 39.96 56.96
C ASN A 421 -9.38 40.78 57.63
N HIS A 422 -10.26 41.42 56.84
CA HIS A 422 -11.40 42.15 57.36
C HIS A 422 -12.43 41.25 58.06
N LEU A 423 -12.69 40.05 57.54
CA LEU A 423 -13.59 39.08 58.16
C LEU A 423 -13.05 38.59 59.50
N ASN A 424 -11.75 38.32 59.60
CA ASN A 424 -11.07 37.94 60.83
C ASN A 424 -11.18 39.05 61.89
N GLN A 425 -10.99 40.31 61.51
CA GLN A 425 -11.20 41.45 62.41
C GLN A 425 -12.65 41.55 62.90
N LYS A 426 -13.64 41.36 62.01
CA LYS A 426 -15.07 41.31 62.40
C LYS A 426 -15.36 40.17 63.36
N LYS A 427 -14.77 38.99 63.14
CA LYS A 427 -14.95 37.81 64.00
C LYS A 427 -14.39 38.05 65.41
N GLN A 428 -13.23 38.71 65.52
CA GLN A 428 -12.67 39.14 66.81
C GLN A 428 -13.59 40.12 67.55
N LYS A 429 -14.12 41.14 66.86
CA LYS A 429 -15.09 42.10 67.44
C LYS A 429 -16.38 41.41 67.89
N LEU A 430 -16.87 40.43 67.13
CA LEU A 430 -18.06 39.67 67.49
C LEU A 430 -17.82 38.83 68.75
N ASN A 431 -16.65 38.20 68.86
CA ASN A 431 -16.27 37.45 70.07
C ASN A 431 -16.17 38.37 71.30
N GLN A 432 -15.60 39.57 71.16
CA GLN A 432 -15.60 40.57 72.24
C GLN A 432 -17.03 40.92 72.69
N LYS A 433 -17.92 41.26 71.75
CA LYS A 433 -19.33 41.55 72.06
C LYS A 433 -20.05 40.35 72.71
N LYS A 434 -19.74 39.13 72.27
CA LYS A 434 -20.32 37.91 72.87
C LYS A 434 -19.92 37.78 74.33
N ASN A 435 -18.66 38.05 74.66
CA ASN A 435 -18.16 38.03 76.03
C ASN A 435 -18.79 39.14 76.88
N GLU A 436 -18.91 40.36 76.34
CA GLU A 436 -19.61 41.47 77.02
C GLU A 436 -21.08 41.13 77.32
N ASN A 437 -21.79 40.52 76.36
CA ASN A 437 -23.18 40.11 76.54
C ASN A 437 -23.31 39.00 77.60
N LEU A 438 -22.41 38.02 77.61
CA LEU A 438 -22.39 36.98 78.64
C LEU A 438 -22.16 37.59 80.03
N GLN A 439 -21.32 38.62 80.13
CA GLN A 439 -21.07 39.35 81.36
C GLN A 439 -22.34 40.08 81.85
N LYS A 440 -23.04 40.76 80.94
CA LYS A 440 -24.33 41.42 81.23
C LYS A 440 -25.42 40.43 81.61
N GLU A 441 -25.46 39.26 80.99
CA GLU A 441 -26.39 38.18 81.33
C GLU A 441 -26.14 37.67 82.75
N ASN A 442 -24.88 37.48 83.12
CA ASN A 442 -24.52 37.11 84.50
C ASN A 442 -24.92 38.19 85.51
N GLU A 443 -24.72 39.48 85.20
CA GLU A 443 -25.17 40.59 86.04
C GLU A 443 -26.70 40.65 86.16
N MET A 444 -27.44 40.39 85.07
CA MET A 444 -28.90 40.29 85.08
C MET A 444 -29.38 39.13 85.95
N ASN A 445 -28.76 37.95 85.83
CA ASN A 445 -29.11 36.78 86.64
C ASN A 445 -28.86 37.04 88.14
N GLN A 446 -27.78 37.74 88.49
CA GLN A 446 -27.55 38.16 89.88
C GLN A 446 -28.60 39.17 90.36
N LYS A 447 -29.04 40.10 89.51
CA LYS A 447 -30.12 41.04 89.83
C LYS A 447 -31.46 40.32 89.99
N GLN A 448 -31.75 39.33 89.14
CA GLN A 448 -32.93 38.47 89.19
C GLN A 448 -32.99 37.73 90.54
N GLN A 449 -31.89 37.07 90.95
CA GLN A 449 -31.81 36.40 92.25
C GLN A 449 -32.07 37.35 93.43
N LYS A 450 -31.48 38.56 93.41
CA LYS A 450 -31.75 39.57 94.43
C LYS A 450 -33.21 40.05 94.42
N LEU A 451 -33.86 40.04 93.25
CA LEU A 451 -35.27 40.40 93.12
C LEU A 451 -36.15 39.30 93.72
N GLU A 452 -35.83 38.03 93.46
CA GLU A 452 -36.49 36.85 94.04
C GLU A 452 -36.35 36.82 95.56
N GLU A 453 -35.17 37.13 96.10
CA GLU A 453 -34.96 37.29 97.55
C GLU A 453 -35.88 38.38 98.12
N LYS A 454 -35.94 39.55 97.48
CA LYS A 454 -36.85 40.63 97.89
C LYS A 454 -38.32 40.28 97.73
N GLU A 455 -38.69 39.50 96.72
CA GLU A 455 -40.05 39.01 96.50
C GLU A 455 -40.43 37.99 97.58
N ASN A 456 -39.50 37.14 97.99
CA ASN A 456 -39.68 36.22 99.13
C ASN A 456 -39.84 36.98 100.44
N ASP A 457 -39.05 38.03 100.68
CA ASP A 457 -39.21 38.93 101.83
C ASP A 457 -40.56 39.67 101.78
N LEU A 458 -40.97 40.15 100.60
CA LEU A 458 -42.27 40.79 100.41
C LEU A 458 -43.41 39.81 100.65
N ASN A 459 -43.29 38.56 100.19
CA ASN A 459 -44.26 37.50 100.42
C ASN A 459 -44.34 37.12 101.91
N GLN A 460 -43.22 37.08 102.63
CA GLN A 460 -43.22 36.90 104.09
C GLN A 460 -43.93 38.07 104.80
N ASN A 461 -43.62 39.31 104.42
CA ASN A 461 -44.30 40.50 104.92
C ASN A 461 -45.80 40.49 104.57
N LYS A 462 -46.16 39.99 103.39
CA LYS A 462 -47.54 39.80 102.94
C LYS A 462 -48.25 38.73 103.77
N ILE A 463 -47.61 37.61 104.11
CA ILE A 463 -48.15 36.59 105.02
C ILE A 463 -48.37 37.18 106.42
N GLU A 464 -47.49 38.06 106.88
CA GLU A 464 -47.64 38.77 108.17
C GLU A 464 -48.79 39.79 108.15
N LEU A 465 -48.96 40.50 107.02
CA LEU A 465 -50.11 41.35 106.72
C LEU A 465 -51.40 40.52 106.60
N GLU A 466 -51.40 39.36 105.96
CA GLU A 466 -52.53 38.44 105.85
C GLU A 466 -52.92 37.84 107.21
N LYS A 467 -51.98 37.66 108.14
CA LYS A 467 -52.31 37.33 109.55
C LYS A 467 -53.01 38.50 110.28
N ARG A 468 -52.70 39.76 109.93
CA ARG A 468 -53.39 40.96 110.45
C ARG A 468 -54.74 41.19 109.75
N GLU A 469 -54.82 40.95 108.44
CA GLU A 469 -56.03 41.04 107.63
C GLU A 469 -57.01 39.89 107.89
N ASN A 470 -56.57 38.66 108.19
CA ASN A 470 -57.45 37.53 108.56
C ASN A 470 -58.17 37.74 109.90
N LYS A 471 -57.76 38.71 110.72
CA LYS A 471 -58.56 39.21 111.86
C LYS A 471 -59.71 40.13 111.41
N VAL A 472 -59.59 40.75 110.24
CA VAL A 472 -60.56 41.69 109.66
C VAL A 472 -61.45 41.01 108.61
N ARG A 473 -60.95 39.99 107.90
CA ARG A 473 -61.59 39.34 106.73
C ARG A 473 -62.49 38.14 107.05
N ILE A 474 -62.72 37.79 108.33
CA ILE A 474 -63.85 36.91 108.71
C ILE A 474 -65.20 37.60 108.46
N LYS A 475 -65.20 38.92 108.17
CA LYS A 475 -66.43 39.70 108.00
C LYS A 475 -66.93 39.89 106.57
N GLU A 476 -66.11 39.72 105.53
CA GLU A 476 -66.52 40.13 104.20
C GLU A 476 -66.25 39.08 103.12
N GLU A 477 -67.30 38.33 102.82
CA GLU A 477 -67.57 37.98 101.42
C GLU A 477 -66.81 36.78 100.86
N ARG A 478 -67.31 35.62 101.30
CA ARG A 478 -68.01 34.74 100.36
C ARG A 478 -68.83 35.56 99.35
N LYS A 479 -68.26 35.96 98.21
CA LYS A 479 -69.00 36.33 97.00
C LYS A 479 -68.10 36.14 95.76
N ILE A 480 -68.51 35.16 94.94
CA ILE A 480 -68.43 35.17 93.47
C ILE A 480 -67.17 34.56 92.82
N GLN A 481 -67.26 33.23 92.64
CA GLN A 481 -67.22 32.48 91.36
C GLN A 481 -66.08 32.69 90.34
N ILE A 482 -65.32 31.62 90.08
CA ILE A 482 -65.49 30.68 88.93
C ILE A 482 -65.95 31.38 87.62
N ASN A 483 -65.19 31.49 86.53
CA ASN A 483 -64.86 30.43 85.55
C ASN A 483 -64.14 31.08 84.34
N LEU A 484 -63.27 30.35 83.64
CA LEU A 484 -63.25 30.19 82.16
C LEU A 484 -62.05 29.35 81.71
N GLN A 485 -62.13 28.07 82.06
CA GLN A 485 -61.64 26.98 81.22
C GLN A 485 -62.39 27.03 79.88
N ASN A 486 -61.67 26.82 78.77
CA ASN A 486 -62.12 26.63 77.38
C ASN A 486 -61.85 27.81 76.45
N PHE A 487 -60.63 27.89 75.91
CA PHE A 487 -60.44 28.14 74.48
C PHE A 487 -59.00 27.78 74.09
N ARG A 488 -58.86 26.97 73.03
CA ARG A 488 -57.63 26.71 72.21
C ARG A 488 -56.83 25.45 72.55
N GLU A 489 -57.46 24.30 72.36
CA GLU A 489 -56.86 23.27 71.52
C GLU A 489 -57.30 23.50 70.06
N GLN A 490 -56.47 23.05 69.11
CA GLN A 490 -56.58 23.17 67.65
C GLN A 490 -55.97 24.42 67.00
N LYS A 491 -54.66 24.34 66.74
CA LYS A 491 -54.10 24.49 65.38
C LYS A 491 -52.58 24.27 65.41
N GLU A 492 -52.15 23.05 65.09
CA GLU A 492 -50.84 22.81 64.48
C GLU A 492 -50.93 21.51 63.68
N GLY A 493 -50.86 21.64 62.36
CA GLY A 493 -51.01 20.51 61.46
C GLY A 493 -50.42 20.82 60.10
N LYS A 494 -49.34 20.10 59.80
CA LYS A 494 -48.83 19.63 58.50
C LYS A 494 -47.46 20.17 58.07
N ILE A 495 -46.41 19.56 58.62
CA ILE A 495 -45.30 18.99 57.83
C ILE A 495 -44.93 17.66 58.51
N SER A 496 -45.27 16.53 57.92
CA SER A 496 -44.70 15.22 58.31
C SER A 496 -44.91 14.18 57.22
N GLU A 497 -43.78 13.62 56.77
CA GLU A 497 -43.59 12.20 56.48
C GLU A 497 -44.44 11.56 55.36
N ILE A 498 -43.83 11.45 54.18
CA ILE A 498 -44.20 10.43 53.20
C ILE A 498 -43.73 9.08 53.76
N LYS A 499 -44.67 8.28 54.25
CA LYS A 499 -44.48 6.84 54.48
C LYS A 499 -44.14 6.17 53.14
N ILE A 500 -43.07 5.39 53.11
CA ILE A 500 -42.83 4.40 52.07
C ILE A 500 -43.90 3.32 52.29
N GLU A 501 -44.92 3.28 51.44
CA GLU A 501 -45.91 2.20 51.42
C GLU A 501 -45.27 0.89 50.97
N GLU A 502 -45.69 -0.23 51.55
CA GLU A 502 -45.20 -1.60 51.28
C GLU A 502 -45.49 -2.10 49.84
N ASP A 503 -46.12 -1.31 48.98
CA ASP A 503 -46.56 -1.71 47.62
C ASP A 503 -46.10 -0.74 46.51
N ILE A 504 -44.82 -0.34 46.47
CA ILE A 504 -44.27 0.39 45.30
C ILE A 504 -44.07 -0.61 44.15
N ASN A 505 -44.71 -0.35 43.00
CA ASN A 505 -44.55 -1.14 41.77
C ASN A 505 -44.37 -0.23 40.55
N ILE A 506 -44.09 -0.82 39.37
CA ILE A 506 -43.81 -0.08 38.12
C ILE A 506 -44.98 0.83 37.74
N GLU A 507 -46.21 0.33 37.80
CA GLU A 507 -47.42 1.07 37.41
C GLU A 507 -47.68 2.29 38.31
N LYS A 508 -47.65 2.11 39.64
CA LYS A 508 -47.81 3.22 40.59
C LYS A 508 -46.70 4.26 40.46
N THR A 509 -45.46 3.82 40.23
CA THR A 509 -44.32 4.72 40.03
C THR A 509 -44.53 5.60 38.80
N ILE A 510 -44.91 4.99 37.66
CA ILE A 510 -45.21 5.73 36.43
C ILE A 510 -46.40 6.68 36.64
N GLN A 511 -47.44 6.24 37.34
CA GLN A 511 -48.60 7.07 37.65
C GLN A 511 -48.23 8.31 38.46
N TRP A 512 -47.45 8.16 39.54
CA TRP A 512 -46.98 9.29 40.35
C TRP A 512 -46.11 10.25 39.54
N MET A 513 -45.20 9.73 38.71
CA MET A 513 -44.40 10.59 37.82
C MET A 513 -45.27 11.35 36.82
N LYS A 514 -46.37 10.76 36.34
CA LYS A 514 -47.35 11.42 35.44
C LYS A 514 -48.23 12.44 36.14
N GLU A 515 -48.57 12.23 37.41
CA GLU A 515 -49.39 13.16 38.20
C GLU A 515 -48.56 14.38 38.64
N PHE A 516 -47.32 14.15 39.10
CA PHE A 516 -46.46 15.18 39.66
C PHE A 516 -45.31 15.55 38.71
N GLN A 517 -45.63 15.89 37.46
CA GLN A 517 -44.65 16.15 36.39
C GLN A 517 -43.68 17.31 36.65
N LEU A 518 -44.07 18.24 37.52
CA LEU A 518 -43.29 19.43 37.89
C LEU A 518 -42.66 19.31 39.30
N ASN A 519 -42.85 18.18 39.99
CA ASN A 519 -42.19 17.94 41.28
C ASN A 519 -40.85 17.22 41.05
N GLU A 520 -39.76 17.98 41.14
CA GLU A 520 -38.40 17.50 40.94
C GLU A 520 -38.06 16.27 41.79
N LYS A 521 -38.48 16.24 43.06
CA LYS A 521 -38.14 15.13 43.96
C LYS A 521 -38.89 13.85 43.62
N ILE A 522 -40.16 13.97 43.24
CA ILE A 522 -40.95 12.82 42.78
C ILE A 522 -40.40 12.29 41.46
N GLN A 523 -40.03 13.16 40.54
CA GLN A 523 -39.39 12.77 39.28
C GLN A 523 -38.05 12.05 39.52
N GLN A 524 -37.18 12.60 40.37
CA GLN A 524 -35.90 11.98 40.72
C GLN A 524 -36.07 10.60 41.34
N ASN A 525 -36.94 10.48 42.35
CA ASN A 525 -37.22 9.21 43.00
C ASN A 525 -37.87 8.21 42.02
N GLY A 526 -38.75 8.69 41.13
CA GLY A 526 -39.37 7.86 40.11
C GLY A 526 -38.37 7.29 39.11
N CYS A 527 -37.46 8.11 38.57
CA CYS A 527 -36.38 7.61 37.71
C CYS A 527 -35.47 6.61 38.42
N PHE A 528 -35.12 6.86 39.70
CA PHE A 528 -34.34 5.92 40.51
C PHE A 528 -35.05 4.58 40.69
N ILE A 529 -36.35 4.59 41.02
CA ILE A 529 -37.15 3.39 41.23
C ILE A 529 -37.28 2.60 39.91
N LEU A 530 -37.59 3.25 38.79
CA LEU A 530 -37.70 2.60 37.49
C LEU A 530 -36.35 2.02 37.03
N HIS A 531 -35.25 2.71 37.28
CA HIS A 531 -33.92 2.16 37.10
C HIS A 531 -33.73 0.88 37.90
N ASN A 532 -34.01 0.86 39.20
CA ASN A 532 -33.83 -0.34 40.03
C ASN A 532 -34.71 -1.52 39.55
N PHE A 533 -35.97 -1.28 39.17
CA PHE A 533 -36.83 -2.31 38.61
C PHE A 533 -36.27 -2.93 37.32
N SER A 534 -35.53 -2.14 36.53
CA SER A 534 -34.96 -2.59 35.25
C SER A 534 -33.68 -3.45 35.40
N VAL A 535 -32.98 -3.43 36.54
CA VAL A 535 -31.68 -4.11 36.71
C VAL A 535 -31.80 -5.65 36.65
N GLY A 536 -32.84 -6.23 37.26
CA GLY A 536 -32.88 -7.67 37.56
C GLY A 536 -33.77 -8.56 36.68
N ASP A 537 -34.86 -8.04 36.11
CA ASP A 537 -35.90 -8.87 35.48
C ASP A 537 -36.22 -8.42 34.04
N HIS A 538 -36.16 -9.37 33.09
CA HIS A 538 -36.51 -9.12 31.69
C HIS A 538 -38.00 -8.75 31.55
N GLU A 539 -38.87 -9.33 32.38
CA GLU A 539 -40.30 -9.01 32.41
C GLU A 539 -40.53 -7.57 32.85
N ASN A 540 -39.83 -7.09 33.89
CA ASN A 540 -39.94 -5.70 34.33
C ASN A 540 -39.51 -4.70 33.24
N ARG A 541 -38.47 -5.02 32.45
CA ARG A 541 -38.05 -4.16 31.33
C ARG A 541 -39.13 -4.06 30.26
N ILE A 542 -39.79 -5.18 29.94
CA ILE A 542 -40.94 -5.21 29.03
C ILE A 542 -42.11 -4.42 29.62
N GLU A 543 -42.40 -4.61 30.91
CA GLU A 543 -43.51 -3.93 31.59
C GLU A 543 -43.33 -2.42 31.61
N ILE A 544 -42.13 -1.92 31.93
CA ILE A 544 -41.81 -0.48 31.88
C ILE A 544 -42.08 0.08 30.48
N GLY A 545 -41.71 -0.64 29.42
CA GLY A 545 -42.03 -0.27 28.05
C GLY A 545 -43.54 -0.21 27.78
N LYS A 546 -44.26 -1.30 28.09
CA LYS A 546 -45.71 -1.43 27.87
C LYS A 546 -46.56 -0.43 28.65
N LYS A 547 -46.12 -0.01 29.84
CA LYS A 547 -46.83 0.91 30.73
C LYS A 547 -46.48 2.39 30.48
N ASP A 548 -45.91 2.74 29.32
CA ASP A 548 -45.54 4.11 28.93
C ASP A 548 -44.45 4.72 29.87
N GLY A 549 -43.62 3.86 30.46
CA GLY A 549 -42.49 4.26 31.31
C GLY A 549 -41.39 4.97 30.53
N ILE A 550 -41.09 4.52 29.30
CA ILE A 550 -40.12 5.17 28.39
C ILE A 550 -40.46 6.65 28.18
N SER A 551 -41.70 6.93 27.77
CA SER A 551 -42.23 8.29 27.58
C SER A 551 -42.17 9.12 28.87
N THR A 552 -42.49 8.49 30.01
CA THR A 552 -42.49 9.14 31.32
C THR A 552 -41.08 9.55 31.76
N ILE A 553 -40.09 8.67 31.57
CA ILE A 553 -38.67 8.97 31.82
C ILE A 553 -38.20 10.11 30.90
N ILE A 554 -38.53 10.07 29.60
CA ILE A 554 -38.16 11.12 28.64
C ILE A 554 -38.75 12.49 29.05
N LYS A 555 -40.03 12.53 29.44
CA LYS A 555 -40.66 13.76 29.94
C LYS A 555 -39.97 14.27 31.20
N SER A 556 -39.60 13.38 32.11
CA SER A 556 -38.85 13.72 33.32
C SER A 556 -37.51 14.39 32.99
N MET A 557 -36.73 13.80 32.08
CA MET A 557 -35.46 14.36 31.62
C MET A 557 -35.62 15.73 30.94
N ASN A 558 -36.69 15.91 30.16
CA ASN A 558 -36.96 17.17 29.46
C ASN A 558 -37.46 18.28 30.40
N ASN A 559 -38.24 17.95 31.43
CA ASN A 559 -38.72 18.91 32.42
C ASN A 559 -37.61 19.37 33.36
N PHE A 560 -36.64 18.49 33.66
CA PHE A 560 -35.54 18.75 34.57
C PHE A 560 -34.16 18.56 33.89
N PRO A 561 -33.86 19.35 32.85
CA PRO A 561 -32.65 19.19 32.05
C PRO A 561 -31.36 19.52 32.81
N ASN A 562 -31.47 20.19 33.96
CA ASN A 562 -30.34 20.61 34.82
C ASN A 562 -30.24 19.78 36.12
N ASN A 563 -31.15 18.83 36.37
CA ASN A 563 -31.04 17.95 37.53
C ASN A 563 -30.19 16.72 37.16
N GLN A 564 -28.97 16.68 37.68
CA GLN A 564 -28.00 15.62 37.40
C GLN A 564 -28.52 14.22 37.77
N ASP A 565 -29.23 14.08 38.91
CA ASP A 565 -29.69 12.78 39.39
C ASP A 565 -30.79 12.20 38.48
N ILE A 566 -31.75 13.02 38.06
CA ILE A 566 -32.79 12.63 37.09
C ILE A 566 -32.13 12.17 35.79
N GLN A 567 -31.20 12.95 35.25
CA GLN A 567 -30.48 12.59 34.02
C GLN A 567 -29.73 11.26 34.18
N ASN A 568 -28.99 11.12 35.28
CA ASN A 568 -28.17 9.96 35.59
C ASN A 568 -29.02 8.68 35.73
N TYR A 569 -30.04 8.68 36.60
CA TYR A 569 -30.92 7.52 36.78
C TYR A 569 -31.69 7.18 35.51
N SER A 570 -32.08 8.18 34.71
CA SER A 570 -32.77 7.95 33.44
C SER A 570 -31.87 7.26 32.42
N CYS A 571 -30.61 7.69 32.26
CA CYS A 571 -29.66 7.00 31.39
C CYS A 571 -29.41 5.55 31.85
N GLN A 572 -29.27 5.32 33.15
CA GLN A 572 -29.13 3.96 33.69
C GLN A 572 -30.39 3.10 33.48
N ALA A 573 -31.59 3.66 33.60
CA ALA A 573 -32.82 2.98 33.23
C ALA A 573 -32.81 2.61 31.73
N PHE A 574 -32.39 3.52 30.84
CA PHE A 574 -32.31 3.23 29.41
C PHE A 574 -31.31 2.15 29.05
N ILE A 575 -30.16 2.06 29.73
CA ILE A 575 -29.21 0.94 29.55
C ILE A 575 -29.94 -0.39 29.71
N ASN A 576 -30.67 -0.54 30.82
CA ASN A 576 -31.34 -1.79 31.15
C ASN A 576 -32.57 -2.05 30.28
N ILE A 577 -33.41 -1.04 30.05
CA ILE A 577 -34.64 -1.13 29.24
C ILE A 577 -34.33 -1.54 27.79
N SER A 578 -33.21 -1.08 27.24
CA SER A 578 -32.77 -1.39 25.87
C SER A 578 -31.95 -2.68 25.74
N ALA A 579 -31.49 -3.27 26.85
CA ALA A 579 -30.64 -4.45 26.83
C ALA A 579 -31.44 -5.70 26.45
N ASN A 580 -31.11 -6.28 25.28
CA ASN A 580 -31.74 -7.49 24.71
C ASN A 580 -33.27 -7.35 24.58
N ASN A 581 -33.75 -6.19 24.13
CA ASN A 581 -35.17 -5.92 23.93
C ASN A 581 -35.41 -5.00 22.74
N ASP A 582 -35.60 -5.59 21.56
CA ASP A 582 -35.76 -4.87 20.29
C ASP A 582 -36.99 -3.96 20.28
N GLU A 583 -38.11 -4.38 20.90
CA GLU A 583 -39.33 -3.57 21.02
C GLU A 583 -39.06 -2.27 21.78
N ASN A 584 -38.38 -2.37 22.93
CA ASN A 584 -38.02 -1.21 23.73
C ASN A 584 -36.99 -0.31 23.02
N GLN A 585 -36.02 -0.87 22.31
CA GLN A 585 -35.06 -0.09 21.52
C GLN A 585 -35.78 0.76 20.46
N ILE A 586 -36.75 0.17 19.76
CA ILE A 586 -37.57 0.87 18.76
C ILE A 586 -38.43 1.94 19.43
N GLU A 587 -39.05 1.62 20.57
CA GLU A 587 -39.92 2.56 21.28
C GLU A 587 -39.15 3.75 21.84
N ILE A 588 -37.93 3.54 22.37
CA ILE A 588 -37.03 4.63 22.79
C ILE A 588 -36.77 5.58 21.63
N ARG A 589 -36.48 5.08 20.42
CA ARG A 589 -36.32 5.94 19.24
C ARG A 589 -37.60 6.69 18.90
N LYS A 590 -38.75 5.99 18.80
CA LYS A 590 -40.04 6.58 18.43
C LYS A 590 -40.48 7.70 19.37
N LYS A 591 -40.09 7.64 20.64
CA LYS A 591 -40.40 8.65 21.67
C LYS A 591 -39.34 9.74 21.80
N GLU A 592 -38.41 9.88 20.84
CA GLU A 592 -37.29 10.83 20.86
C GLU A 592 -36.28 10.63 22.01
N GLY A 593 -36.21 9.42 22.55
CA GLY A 593 -35.30 9.07 23.64
C GLY A 593 -33.82 9.19 23.25
N ILE A 594 -33.46 8.84 22.01
CA ILE A 594 -32.09 9.03 21.49
C ILE A 594 -31.68 10.51 21.56
N SER A 595 -32.54 11.43 21.10
CA SER A 595 -32.25 12.86 21.17
C SER A 595 -32.17 13.36 22.62
N THR A 596 -33.00 12.81 23.50
CA THR A 596 -33.05 13.18 24.92
C THR A 596 -31.78 12.75 25.66
N ILE A 597 -31.29 11.53 25.40
CA ILE A 597 -30.00 11.05 25.94
C ILE A 597 -28.85 11.91 25.44
N ILE A 598 -28.82 12.23 24.14
CA ILE A 598 -27.77 13.08 23.54
C ILE A 598 -27.81 14.50 24.13
N LYS A 599 -29.01 15.09 24.32
CA LYS A 599 -29.17 16.40 24.99
C LYS A 599 -28.66 16.35 26.44
N SER A 600 -28.98 15.29 27.17
CA SER A 600 -28.49 15.06 28.54
C SER A 600 -26.96 15.07 28.60
N MET A 601 -26.31 14.29 27.72
CA MET A 601 -24.85 14.28 27.62
C MET A 601 -24.26 15.65 27.24
N ASN A 602 -24.91 16.39 26.35
CA ASN A 602 -24.44 17.73 25.96
C ASN A 602 -24.64 18.78 27.06
N ASN A 603 -25.66 18.65 27.91
CA ASN A 603 -25.88 19.53 29.07
C ASN A 603 -24.87 19.27 30.20
N PHE A 604 -24.40 18.03 30.33
CA PHE A 604 -23.44 17.62 31.36
C PHE A 604 -22.12 17.09 30.77
N PRO A 605 -21.38 17.89 29.99
CA PRO A 605 -20.20 17.43 29.26
C PRO A 605 -19.03 17.02 30.18
N ASN A 606 -19.05 17.49 31.44
CA ASN A 606 -18.02 17.21 32.45
C ASN A 606 -18.51 16.24 33.54
N ASN A 607 -19.70 15.66 33.40
CA ASN A 607 -20.20 14.66 34.33
C ASN A 607 -19.87 13.25 33.83
N GLU A 608 -18.91 12.59 34.48
CA GLU A 608 -18.43 11.27 34.07
C GLU A 608 -19.54 10.22 34.01
N ASP A 609 -20.42 10.18 35.01
CA ASP A 609 -21.49 9.18 35.08
C ASP A 609 -22.53 9.36 33.97
N ILE A 610 -23.03 10.58 33.75
CA ILE A 610 -23.99 10.86 32.67
C ILE A 610 -23.37 10.54 31.31
N GLN A 611 -22.10 10.90 31.10
CA GLN A 611 -21.38 10.53 29.88
C GLN A 611 -21.31 9.01 29.69
N LYS A 612 -20.82 8.29 30.70
CA LYS A 612 -20.66 6.83 30.69
C LYS A 612 -22.00 6.12 30.43
N TYR A 613 -23.03 6.45 31.21
CA TYR A 613 -24.34 5.81 31.10
C TYR A 613 -25.09 6.21 29.82
N GLY A 614 -24.93 7.46 29.38
CA GLY A 614 -25.49 7.92 28.10
C GLY A 614 -24.90 7.15 26.92
N ILE A 615 -23.58 6.98 26.86
CA ILE A 615 -22.92 6.20 25.80
C ILE A 615 -23.34 4.73 25.85
N TRP A 616 -23.39 4.15 27.05
CA TRP A 616 -23.82 2.76 27.19
C TRP A 616 -25.29 2.57 26.77
N ALA A 617 -26.18 3.50 27.11
CA ALA A 617 -27.55 3.48 26.60
C ALA A 617 -27.58 3.54 25.06
N LEU A 618 -26.85 4.47 24.45
CA LEU A 618 -26.75 4.59 22.99
C LEU A 618 -26.17 3.32 22.33
N ASN A 619 -25.17 2.70 22.95
CA ASN A 619 -24.59 1.44 22.51
C ASN A 619 -25.67 0.34 22.46
N ASN A 620 -26.41 0.13 23.55
CA ASN A 620 -27.48 -0.87 23.60
C ASN A 620 -28.61 -0.56 22.62
N ILE A 621 -29.02 0.70 22.49
CA ILE A 621 -30.08 1.15 21.57
C ILE A 621 -29.70 0.90 20.09
N SER A 622 -28.40 1.00 19.77
CA SER A 622 -27.88 0.81 18.40
C SER A 622 -27.64 -0.66 18.01
N PHE A 623 -27.62 -1.57 18.98
CA PHE A 623 -27.27 -2.97 18.74
C PHE A 623 -28.33 -3.66 17.87
N ASN A 624 -27.92 -4.21 16.72
CA ASN A 624 -28.79 -4.91 15.75
C ASN A 624 -30.05 -4.12 15.32
N ASN A 625 -29.98 -2.78 15.29
CA ASN A 625 -31.11 -1.94 14.93
C ASN A 625 -30.70 -0.82 13.95
N ASP A 626 -30.82 -1.10 12.65
CA ASP A 626 -30.35 -0.22 11.57
C ASP A 626 -30.98 1.19 11.64
N GLU A 627 -32.29 1.27 11.90
CA GLU A 627 -32.98 2.56 12.00
C GLU A 627 -32.48 3.38 13.19
N ASN A 628 -32.19 2.74 14.33
CA ASN A 628 -31.61 3.42 15.49
C ASN A 628 -30.16 3.86 15.24
N GLN A 629 -29.35 3.03 14.56
CA GLN A 629 -27.97 3.39 14.19
C GLN A 629 -27.94 4.64 13.30
N ILE A 630 -28.83 4.72 12.30
CA ILE A 630 -28.97 5.88 11.42
C ILE A 630 -29.43 7.11 12.23
N GLU A 631 -30.42 6.95 13.11
CA GLU A 631 -30.94 8.06 13.92
C GLU A 631 -29.86 8.66 14.84
N ILE A 632 -29.03 7.83 15.47
CA ILE A 632 -27.90 8.28 16.31
C ILE A 632 -26.93 9.14 15.49
N GLY A 633 -26.61 8.74 14.26
CA GLY A 633 -25.79 9.53 13.35
C GLY A 633 -26.41 10.89 13.04
N LYS A 634 -27.71 10.90 12.70
CA LYS A 634 -28.47 12.12 12.34
C LYS A 634 -28.66 13.11 13.49
N LYS A 635 -28.71 12.63 14.74
CA LYS A 635 -28.99 13.45 15.94
C LYS A 635 -27.71 13.92 16.65
N GLU A 636 -26.61 14.11 15.93
CA GLU A 636 -25.31 14.52 16.47
C GLU A 636 -24.67 13.54 17.48
N GLY A 637 -25.15 12.29 17.53
CA GLY A 637 -24.68 11.27 18.48
C GLY A 637 -23.20 10.95 18.30
N ILE A 638 -22.74 10.83 17.05
CA ILE A 638 -21.30 10.65 16.72
C ILE A 638 -20.46 11.76 17.36
N SER A 639 -20.85 13.03 17.18
CA SER A 639 -20.08 14.16 17.73
C SER A 639 -20.10 14.19 19.27
N THR A 640 -21.22 13.76 19.86
CA THR A 640 -21.39 13.71 21.32
C THR A 640 -20.52 12.62 21.94
N ILE A 641 -20.47 11.43 21.34
CA ILE A 641 -19.57 10.33 21.76
C ILE A 641 -18.11 10.77 21.64
N ILE A 642 -17.71 11.41 20.53
CA ILE A 642 -16.34 11.93 20.33
C ILE A 642 -15.96 12.96 21.40
N LYS A 643 -16.84 13.93 21.69
CA LYS A 643 -16.61 14.92 22.76
C LYS A 643 -16.41 14.24 24.11
N SER A 644 -17.25 13.24 24.41
CA SER A 644 -17.16 12.49 25.65
C SER A 644 -15.83 11.75 25.80
N MET A 645 -15.39 11.03 24.77
CA MET A 645 -14.08 10.36 24.75
C MET A 645 -12.92 11.34 24.95
N ASN A 646 -12.99 12.53 24.35
CA ASN A 646 -11.95 13.56 24.47
C ASN A 646 -11.95 14.25 25.85
N ASN A 647 -13.12 14.39 26.48
CA ASN A 647 -13.23 14.95 27.84
C ASN A 647 -12.76 13.97 28.91
N PHE A 648 -12.96 12.67 28.68
CA PHE A 648 -12.59 11.59 29.62
C PHE A 648 -11.59 10.59 29.02
N PRO A 649 -10.40 11.05 28.57
CA PRO A 649 -9.44 10.21 27.84
C PRO A 649 -8.83 9.09 28.69
N ASN A 650 -8.96 9.18 30.02
CA ASN A 650 -8.44 8.23 31.00
C ASN A 650 -9.54 7.37 31.65
N ASN A 651 -10.81 7.53 31.27
CA ASN A 651 -11.89 6.69 31.77
C ASN A 651 -12.08 5.47 30.85
N GLN A 652 -11.70 4.29 31.33
CA GLN A 652 -11.73 3.06 30.53
C GLN A 652 -13.15 2.67 30.08
N ASP A 653 -14.18 2.92 30.89
CA ASP A 653 -15.56 2.52 30.58
C ASP A 653 -16.12 3.40 29.46
N ILE A 654 -15.92 4.71 29.55
CA ILE A 654 -16.29 5.67 28.50
C ILE A 654 -15.58 5.29 27.20
N GLN A 655 -14.26 5.06 27.24
CA GLN A 655 -13.51 4.67 26.05
C GLN A 655 -14.02 3.35 25.45
N ASN A 656 -14.27 2.34 26.28
CA ASN A 656 -14.72 1.02 25.86
C ASN A 656 -16.13 1.04 25.26
N TYR A 657 -17.10 1.62 25.96
CA TYR A 657 -18.48 1.74 25.47
C TYR A 657 -18.57 2.62 24.23
N SER A 658 -17.71 3.64 24.11
CA SER A 658 -17.66 4.46 22.90
C SER A 658 -17.15 3.67 21.69
N CYS A 659 -16.09 2.87 21.86
CA CYS A 659 -15.62 1.99 20.79
C CYS A 659 -16.70 0.97 20.40
N GLN A 660 -17.46 0.42 21.35
CA GLN A 660 -18.60 -0.47 21.07
C GLN A 660 -19.71 0.25 20.31
N ALA A 661 -20.09 1.45 20.73
CA ALA A 661 -21.06 2.27 20.01
C ALA A 661 -20.58 2.55 18.57
N PHE A 662 -19.30 2.83 18.36
CA PHE A 662 -18.73 2.98 17.03
C PHE A 662 -18.82 1.71 16.19
N ILE A 663 -18.63 0.52 16.77
CA ILE A 663 -18.84 -0.75 16.05
C ILE A 663 -20.26 -0.81 15.51
N ASN A 664 -21.25 -0.54 16.36
CA ASN A 664 -22.66 -0.66 15.99
C ASN A 664 -23.07 0.38 14.95
N ILE A 665 -22.67 1.64 15.11
CA ILE A 665 -23.12 2.71 14.18
C ILE A 665 -22.33 2.72 12.86
N SER A 666 -21.10 2.19 12.82
CA SER A 666 -20.26 2.17 11.61
C SER A 666 -20.60 1.08 10.59
N VAL A 667 -21.62 0.25 10.86
CA VAL A 667 -22.11 -0.72 9.85
C VAL A 667 -22.89 -0.04 8.72
N ASN A 668 -23.27 1.23 8.90
CA ASN A 668 -23.97 2.04 7.91
C ASN A 668 -23.01 2.99 7.18
N ASP A 669 -23.09 3.03 5.84
CA ASP A 669 -22.24 3.81 4.95
C ASP A 669 -22.23 5.33 5.28
N GLU A 670 -23.39 5.92 5.58
CA GLU A 670 -23.47 7.36 5.92
C GLU A 670 -22.75 7.65 7.24
N ASN A 671 -22.91 6.76 8.22
CA ASN A 671 -22.31 6.91 9.53
C ASN A 671 -20.78 6.73 9.49
N GLU A 672 -20.23 5.76 8.75
CA GLU A 672 -18.77 5.61 8.66
C GLU A 672 -18.11 6.84 8.01
N ILE A 673 -18.77 7.49 7.06
CA ILE A 673 -18.32 8.75 6.46
C ILE A 673 -18.36 9.87 7.50
N GLU A 674 -19.43 9.95 8.28
CA GLU A 674 -19.59 11.01 9.29
C GLU A 674 -18.61 10.84 10.47
N ILE A 675 -18.33 9.60 10.89
CA ILE A 675 -17.29 9.30 11.88
C ILE A 675 -15.94 9.87 11.42
N ARG A 676 -15.55 9.66 10.16
CA ARG A 676 -14.32 10.27 9.62
C ARG A 676 -14.40 11.80 9.66
N LYS A 677 -15.47 12.40 9.14
CA LYS A 677 -15.63 13.86 9.07
C LYS A 677 -15.55 14.55 10.44
N LYS A 678 -15.93 13.86 11.52
CA LYS A 678 -15.90 14.37 12.89
C LYS A 678 -14.62 14.03 13.66
N ASP A 679 -13.55 13.58 12.99
CA ASP A 679 -12.28 13.11 13.60
C ASP A 679 -12.44 11.92 14.57
N GLY A 680 -13.45 11.08 14.32
CA GLY A 680 -13.72 9.88 15.12
C GLY A 680 -12.64 8.81 14.97
N ILE A 681 -12.06 8.65 13.77
CA ILE A 681 -10.94 7.72 13.52
C ILE A 681 -9.75 8.03 14.44
N SER A 682 -9.34 9.30 14.49
CA SER A 682 -8.28 9.82 15.37
C SER A 682 -8.61 9.58 16.85
N THR A 683 -9.88 9.78 17.22
CA THR A 683 -10.34 9.58 18.61
C THR A 683 -10.29 8.10 19.03
N ILE A 684 -10.70 7.17 18.16
CA ILE A 684 -10.58 5.71 18.40
C ILE A 684 -9.11 5.31 18.53
N ILE A 685 -8.24 5.80 17.65
CA ILE A 685 -6.80 5.51 17.69
C ILE A 685 -6.16 6.03 18.99
N LYS A 686 -6.52 7.24 19.43
CA LYS A 686 -6.07 7.79 20.72
C LYS A 686 -6.52 6.94 21.90
N SER A 687 -7.77 6.49 21.91
CA SER A 687 -8.30 5.57 22.94
C SER A 687 -7.46 4.30 23.02
N MET A 688 -7.21 3.64 21.88
CA MET A 688 -6.35 2.45 21.83
C MET A 688 -4.92 2.74 22.31
N ASN A 689 -4.34 3.89 21.97
CA ASN A 689 -2.98 4.24 22.40
C ASN A 689 -2.91 4.59 23.90
N ASN A 690 -3.97 5.15 24.49
CA ASN A 690 -4.04 5.46 25.91
C ASN A 690 -4.22 4.19 26.76
N PHE A 691 -4.86 3.15 26.22
CA PHE A 691 -5.13 1.89 26.91
C PHE A 691 -4.49 0.68 26.21
N PRO A 692 -3.16 0.65 26.03
CA PRO A 692 -2.47 -0.38 25.27
C PRO A 692 -2.56 -1.78 25.89
N ASN A 693 -2.90 -1.87 27.18
CA ASN A 693 -3.03 -3.10 27.96
C ASN A 693 -4.49 -3.46 28.31
N ASN A 694 -5.48 -2.71 27.83
CA ASN A 694 -6.89 -3.05 28.01
C ASN A 694 -7.39 -3.85 26.79
N GLN A 695 -7.59 -5.16 26.97
CA GLN A 695 -7.97 -6.05 25.88
C GLN A 695 -9.32 -5.68 25.22
N ASP A 696 -10.28 -5.17 25.99
CA ASP A 696 -11.60 -4.84 25.44
C ASP A 696 -11.56 -3.58 24.59
N ILE A 697 -10.84 -2.54 25.04
CA ILE A 697 -10.62 -1.33 24.23
C ILE A 697 -9.82 -1.67 22.97
N GLN A 698 -8.78 -2.50 23.09
CA GLN A 698 -8.00 -2.95 21.93
C GLN A 698 -8.86 -3.71 20.91
N LYS A 699 -9.63 -4.69 21.37
CA LYS A 699 -10.57 -5.48 20.56
C LYS A 699 -11.58 -4.58 19.86
N ASN A 700 -12.25 -3.72 20.64
CA ASN A 700 -13.33 -2.88 20.15
C ASN A 700 -12.82 -1.78 19.21
N GLY A 701 -11.64 -1.23 19.48
CA GLY A 701 -10.97 -0.28 18.60
C GLY A 701 -10.59 -0.91 17.25
N CYS A 702 -9.98 -2.11 17.25
CA CYS A 702 -9.70 -2.87 16.02
C CYS A 702 -10.97 -3.18 15.23
N TRP A 703 -12.06 -3.57 15.91
CA TRP A 703 -13.34 -3.83 15.25
C TRP A 703 -13.95 -2.55 14.66
N ALA A 704 -13.98 -1.45 15.41
CA ALA A 704 -14.48 -0.17 14.90
C ALA A 704 -13.69 0.27 13.65
N LEU A 705 -12.35 0.21 13.69
CA LEU A 705 -11.50 0.53 12.54
C LEU A 705 -11.72 -0.43 11.36
N LYS A 706 -11.96 -1.72 11.62
CA LYS A 706 -12.34 -2.69 10.58
C LYS A 706 -13.62 -2.24 9.86
N ASN A 707 -14.68 -1.90 10.58
CA ASN A 707 -15.93 -1.46 9.97
C ASN A 707 -15.74 -0.15 9.19
N ILE A 708 -15.09 0.85 9.78
CA ILE A 708 -14.86 2.16 9.15
C ILE A 708 -13.98 2.04 7.88
N SER A 709 -13.15 1.01 7.78
CA SER A 709 -12.24 0.78 6.64
C SER A 709 -12.90 0.21 5.37
N PHE A 710 -14.22 0.00 5.34
CA PHE A 710 -14.91 -0.40 4.12
C PHE A 710 -14.92 0.72 3.06
N ASN A 711 -15.00 1.98 3.47
CA ASN A 711 -14.87 3.13 2.56
C ASN A 711 -13.42 3.46 2.16
N ASP A 712 -13.20 3.77 0.89
CA ASP A 712 -11.89 4.11 0.30
C ASP A 712 -11.20 5.30 0.96
N GLU A 713 -11.92 6.39 1.20
CA GLU A 713 -11.36 7.60 1.82
C GLU A 713 -11.05 7.36 3.30
N ASN A 714 -11.87 6.56 3.98
CA ASN A 714 -11.61 6.16 5.36
C ASN A 714 -10.33 5.32 5.49
N ARG A 715 -10.06 4.40 4.54
CA ARG A 715 -8.80 3.62 4.53
C ARG A 715 -7.58 4.52 4.44
N ILE A 716 -7.64 5.54 3.58
CA ILE A 716 -6.57 6.53 3.44
C ILE A 716 -6.38 7.29 4.76
N GLU A 717 -7.48 7.73 5.39
CA GLU A 717 -7.42 8.50 6.63
C GLU A 717 -6.86 7.68 7.81
N ILE A 718 -7.26 6.40 7.94
CA ILE A 718 -6.73 5.49 8.96
C ILE A 718 -5.20 5.36 8.82
N GLY A 719 -4.69 5.21 7.59
CA GLY A 719 -3.26 5.16 7.31
C GLY A 719 -2.54 6.44 7.74
N LYS A 720 -3.10 7.62 7.38
CA LYS A 720 -2.54 8.94 7.73
C LYS A 720 -2.53 9.23 9.24
N LYS A 721 -3.47 8.67 10.00
CA LYS A 721 -3.64 8.89 11.45
C LYS A 721 -2.91 7.87 12.32
N GLU A 722 -1.91 7.17 11.76
CA GLU A 722 -1.14 6.11 12.43
C GLU A 722 -1.96 4.88 12.86
N GLY A 723 -3.18 4.71 12.34
CA GLY A 723 -4.06 3.60 12.72
C GLY A 723 -3.48 2.22 12.41
N ILE A 724 -2.70 2.11 11.32
CA ILE A 724 -1.96 0.87 10.98
C ILE A 724 -1.00 0.49 12.11
N SER A 725 -0.21 1.45 12.61
CA SER A 725 0.73 1.18 13.70
C SER A 725 0.00 0.80 14.99
N THR A 726 -1.11 1.46 15.30
CA THR A 726 -1.91 1.15 16.49
C THR A 726 -2.53 -0.25 16.44
N ILE A 727 -3.08 -0.67 15.29
CA ILE A 727 -3.60 -2.04 15.10
C ILE A 727 -2.48 -3.07 15.27
N ILE A 728 -1.32 -2.85 14.65
CA ILE A 728 -0.17 -3.77 14.76
C ILE A 728 0.32 -3.88 16.21
N LYS A 729 0.42 -2.75 16.94
CA LYS A 729 0.79 -2.73 18.36
C LYS A 729 -0.23 -3.50 19.21
N SER A 730 -1.52 -3.30 18.94
CA SER A 730 -2.61 -4.03 19.60
C SER A 730 -2.47 -5.55 19.44
N MET A 731 -2.27 -6.02 18.21
CA MET A 731 -2.05 -7.44 17.92
C MET A 731 -0.77 -7.99 18.57
N ASN A 732 0.31 -7.21 18.64
CA ASN A 732 1.55 -7.62 19.31
C ASN A 732 1.42 -7.69 20.83
N ASN A 733 0.66 -6.78 21.45
CA ASN A 733 0.44 -6.79 22.89
C ASN A 733 -0.44 -7.96 23.33
N PHE A 734 -1.33 -8.43 22.46
CA PHE A 734 -2.26 -9.52 22.74
C PHE A 734 -2.15 -10.69 21.75
N PRO A 735 -0.98 -11.35 21.66
CA PRO A 735 -0.71 -12.37 20.65
C PRO A 735 -1.57 -13.63 20.82
N ASN A 736 -2.14 -13.83 22.01
CA ASN A 736 -2.97 -14.98 22.38
C ASN A 736 -4.46 -14.62 22.54
N ASN A 737 -4.88 -13.38 22.26
CA ASN A 737 -6.29 -13.00 22.27
C ASN A 737 -6.89 -13.19 20.87
N GLU A 738 -7.70 -14.23 20.71
CA GLU A 738 -8.30 -14.61 19.42
C GLU A 738 -9.08 -13.45 18.77
N ASP A 739 -9.90 -12.74 19.54
CA ASP A 739 -10.74 -11.67 18.99
C ASP A 739 -9.90 -10.48 18.50
N ILE A 740 -8.89 -10.05 19.26
CA ILE A 740 -7.98 -8.98 18.83
C ILE A 740 -7.24 -9.38 17.55
N GLN A 741 -6.74 -10.61 17.50
CA GLN A 741 -6.06 -11.13 16.31
C GLN A 741 -6.98 -11.16 15.09
N LYS A 742 -8.21 -11.67 15.25
CA LYS A 742 -9.23 -11.74 14.20
C LYS A 742 -9.61 -10.35 13.68
N GLN A 743 -9.96 -9.42 14.58
CA GLN A 743 -10.35 -8.07 14.17
C GLN A 743 -9.17 -7.29 13.58
N GLY A 744 -7.96 -7.46 14.11
CA GLY A 744 -6.74 -6.84 13.60
C GLY A 744 -6.38 -7.31 12.19
N CYS A 745 -6.36 -8.63 11.94
CA CYS A 745 -6.17 -9.18 10.59
C CYS A 745 -7.22 -8.68 9.61
N TRP A 746 -8.50 -8.60 10.02
CA TRP A 746 -9.57 -8.10 9.17
C TRP A 746 -9.42 -6.59 8.90
N ALA A 747 -9.09 -5.78 9.91
CA ALA A 747 -8.82 -4.37 9.72
C ALA A 747 -7.67 -4.16 8.72
N LEU A 748 -6.53 -4.86 8.88
CA LEU A 748 -5.40 -4.77 7.96
C LEU A 748 -5.74 -5.27 6.54
N LYS A 749 -6.57 -6.32 6.42
CA LYS A 749 -7.12 -6.78 5.14
C LYS A 749 -7.88 -5.67 4.42
N ASN A 750 -8.79 -4.99 5.12
CA ASN A 750 -9.57 -3.91 4.54
C ASN A 750 -8.66 -2.72 4.21
N ILE A 751 -7.86 -2.23 5.17
CA ILE A 751 -6.98 -1.06 5.03
C ILE A 751 -5.98 -1.19 3.86
N SER A 752 -5.48 -2.40 3.58
CA SER A 752 -4.56 -2.68 2.47
C SER A 752 -5.26 -2.79 1.09
N PHE A 753 -6.58 -2.92 1.06
CA PHE A 753 -7.33 -3.08 -0.19
C PHE A 753 -7.32 -1.80 -1.03
N ASN A 754 -6.90 -1.92 -2.29
CA ASN A 754 -6.80 -0.83 -3.27
C ASN A 754 -6.03 0.43 -2.78
N ASN A 755 -5.12 0.29 -1.81
CA ASN A 755 -4.33 1.40 -1.31
C ASN A 755 -2.84 1.04 -1.19
N ASN A 756 -2.04 1.46 -2.18
CA ASN A 756 -0.61 1.13 -2.23
C ASN A 756 0.22 1.78 -1.10
N GLU A 757 -0.13 2.99 -0.66
CA GLU A 757 0.57 3.64 0.45
C GLU A 757 0.39 2.85 1.75
N ASN A 758 -0.85 2.42 2.04
CA ASN A 758 -1.15 1.58 3.19
C ASN A 758 -0.45 0.21 3.13
N LYS A 759 -0.38 -0.44 1.96
CA LYS A 759 0.34 -1.72 1.81
C LYS A 759 1.83 -1.57 2.15
N ILE A 760 2.46 -0.48 1.68
CA ILE A 760 3.86 -0.17 1.98
C ILE A 760 4.02 0.10 3.47
N GLU A 761 3.13 0.89 4.07
CA GLU A 761 3.19 1.24 5.48
C GLU A 761 3.03 0.01 6.39
N ILE A 762 2.12 -0.92 6.05
CA ILE A 762 1.97 -2.18 6.79
C ILE A 762 3.28 -2.99 6.78
N GLY A 763 3.95 -3.09 5.62
CA GLY A 763 5.25 -3.74 5.51
C GLY A 763 6.32 -3.08 6.38
N LYS A 764 6.45 -1.76 6.29
CA LYS A 764 7.42 -0.96 7.06
C LYS A 764 7.22 -0.98 8.58
N LYS A 765 6.01 -1.28 9.05
CA LYS A 765 5.66 -1.36 10.48
C LYS A 765 5.68 -2.79 11.02
N ASP A 766 6.38 -3.71 10.35
CA ASP A 766 6.45 -5.14 10.69
C ASP A 766 5.08 -5.86 10.70
N GLY A 767 4.08 -5.29 10.03
CA GLY A 767 2.72 -5.84 10.02
C GLY A 767 2.62 -7.23 9.38
N ILE A 768 3.47 -7.52 8.39
CA ILE A 768 3.56 -8.85 7.77
C ILE A 768 3.94 -9.90 8.81
N SER A 769 4.95 -9.62 9.64
CA SER A 769 5.38 -10.51 10.72
C SER A 769 4.26 -10.74 11.73
N VAL A 770 3.53 -9.68 12.10
CA VAL A 770 2.40 -9.78 13.03
C VAL A 770 1.25 -10.62 12.47
N ILE A 771 0.89 -10.45 11.20
CA ILE A 771 -0.14 -11.28 10.54
C ILE A 771 0.30 -12.76 10.51
N ILE A 772 1.55 -13.04 10.15
CA ILE A 772 2.09 -14.41 10.12
C ILE A 772 2.10 -15.03 11.52
N LYS A 773 2.50 -14.28 12.55
CA LYS A 773 2.45 -14.74 13.95
C LYS A 773 1.01 -15.03 14.39
N SER A 774 0.07 -14.15 14.05
CA SER A 774 -1.36 -14.33 14.31
C SER A 774 -1.89 -15.64 13.73
N MET A 775 -1.60 -15.89 12.45
CA MET A 775 -1.98 -17.12 11.76
C MET A 775 -1.30 -18.37 12.35
N ASN A 776 -0.05 -18.27 12.80
CA ASN A 776 0.65 -19.37 13.45
C ASN A 776 0.09 -19.71 14.85
N ASN A 777 -0.30 -18.69 15.62
CA ASN A 777 -0.87 -18.87 16.96
C ASN A 777 -2.28 -19.47 16.91
N PHE A 778 -3.03 -19.20 15.84
CA PHE A 778 -4.41 -19.66 15.67
C PHE A 778 -4.61 -20.49 14.40
N PRO A 779 -3.93 -21.64 14.24
CA PRO A 779 -3.95 -22.44 13.02
C PRO A 779 -5.31 -23.09 12.73
N ASN A 780 -6.17 -23.22 13.75
CA ASN A 780 -7.49 -23.83 13.68
C ASN A 780 -8.62 -22.78 13.66
N ASN A 781 -8.31 -21.49 13.72
CA ASN A 781 -9.32 -20.44 13.61
C ASN A 781 -9.50 -20.03 12.15
N GLN A 782 -10.62 -20.44 11.56
CA GLN A 782 -10.92 -20.21 10.14
C GLN A 782 -10.93 -18.71 9.77
N ASP A 783 -11.44 -17.84 10.63
CA ASP A 783 -11.54 -16.40 10.32
C ASP A 783 -10.17 -15.70 10.39
N ILE A 784 -9.32 -16.04 11.36
CA ILE A 784 -7.95 -15.53 11.43
C ILE A 784 -7.16 -15.97 10.20
N GLN A 785 -7.24 -17.24 9.80
CA GLN A 785 -6.58 -17.71 8.58
C GLN A 785 -7.12 -16.99 7.34
N LYS A 786 -8.44 -16.89 7.19
CA LYS A 786 -9.09 -16.22 6.04
C LYS A 786 -8.66 -14.76 5.91
N HIS A 787 -8.74 -14.00 7.00
CA HIS A 787 -8.42 -12.57 6.98
C HIS A 787 -6.91 -12.32 6.92
N GLY A 788 -6.10 -13.17 7.55
CA GLY A 788 -4.64 -13.11 7.46
C GLY A 788 -4.14 -13.35 6.03
N ILE A 789 -4.58 -14.44 5.38
CA ILE A 789 -4.21 -14.73 3.98
C ILE A 789 -4.66 -13.61 3.06
N TRP A 790 -5.88 -13.09 3.24
CA TRP A 790 -6.37 -12.01 2.40
C TRP A 790 -5.59 -10.71 2.63
N ALA A 791 -5.21 -10.39 3.86
CA ALA A 791 -4.31 -9.27 4.12
C ALA A 791 -2.96 -9.47 3.41
N LEU A 792 -2.33 -10.64 3.51
CA LEU A 792 -1.07 -10.96 2.81
C LEU A 792 -1.22 -10.89 1.28
N ASN A 793 -2.35 -11.35 0.73
CA ASN A 793 -2.67 -11.21 -0.69
C ASN A 793 -2.69 -9.73 -1.10
N ASN A 794 -3.38 -8.87 -0.33
CA ASN A 794 -3.49 -7.46 -0.65
C ASN A 794 -2.14 -6.75 -0.53
N ILE A 795 -1.39 -7.04 0.53
CA ILE A 795 -0.09 -6.42 0.87
C ILE A 795 1.00 -6.79 -0.14
N SER A 796 0.99 -8.02 -0.67
CA SER A 796 1.93 -8.49 -1.69
C SER A 796 1.64 -7.97 -3.11
N PHE A 797 0.41 -7.54 -3.38
CA PHE A 797 0.01 -7.12 -4.72
C PHE A 797 0.74 -5.84 -5.18
N ASN A 798 1.54 -5.95 -6.25
CA ASN A 798 2.39 -4.89 -6.81
C ASN A 798 3.39 -4.30 -5.81
N ASN A 799 3.94 -5.13 -4.91
CA ASN A 799 4.97 -4.72 -3.97
C ASN A 799 5.98 -5.86 -3.75
N ASP A 800 7.14 -5.77 -4.41
CA ASP A 800 8.17 -6.82 -4.40
C ASP A 800 8.87 -6.93 -3.05
N GLU A 801 9.09 -5.81 -2.35
CA GLU A 801 9.68 -5.80 -1.00
C GLU A 801 8.80 -6.57 -0.01
N ASN A 802 7.49 -6.34 -0.06
CA ASN A 802 6.53 -7.08 0.76
C ASN A 802 6.45 -8.56 0.35
N GLN A 803 6.55 -8.88 -0.95
CA GLN A 803 6.59 -10.28 -1.41
C GLN A 803 7.81 -11.01 -0.82
N GLU A 804 8.99 -10.41 -0.91
CA GLU A 804 10.23 -10.98 -0.37
C GLU A 804 10.18 -11.14 1.16
N GLU A 805 9.62 -10.17 1.89
CA GLU A 805 9.48 -10.29 3.34
C GLU A 805 8.49 -11.41 3.73
N ILE A 806 7.38 -11.58 3.01
CA ILE A 806 6.47 -12.72 3.23
C ILE A 806 7.18 -14.05 2.99
N LYS A 807 7.97 -14.17 1.92
CA LYS A 807 8.75 -15.38 1.62
C LYS A 807 9.75 -15.67 2.73
N LYS A 808 10.51 -14.67 3.16
CA LYS A 808 11.51 -14.75 4.23
C LYS A 808 10.93 -15.19 5.57
N LEU A 809 9.69 -14.82 5.86
CA LEU A 809 8.97 -15.22 7.07
C LEU A 809 8.23 -16.56 6.94
N ASN A 810 8.56 -17.37 5.92
CA ASN A 810 7.92 -18.66 5.61
C ASN A 810 6.40 -18.55 5.36
N GLY A 811 5.93 -17.41 4.85
CA GLY A 811 4.52 -17.18 4.55
C GLY A 811 3.94 -18.19 3.54
N ASN A 812 4.73 -18.64 2.56
CA ASN A 812 4.30 -19.64 1.56
C ASN A 812 3.83 -20.94 2.22
N GLU A 813 4.66 -21.51 3.10
CA GLU A 813 4.35 -22.76 3.80
C GLU A 813 3.16 -22.59 4.75
N LEU A 814 3.06 -21.44 5.41
CA LEU A 814 1.94 -21.14 6.29
C LEU A 814 0.62 -21.04 5.52
N ILE A 815 0.61 -20.38 4.36
CA ILE A 815 -0.57 -20.28 3.50
C ILE A 815 -0.97 -21.68 3.00
N LYS A 816 -0.01 -22.50 2.54
CA LYS A 816 -0.28 -23.90 2.12
C LYS A 816 -0.86 -24.72 3.27
N LYS A 817 -0.32 -24.59 4.47
CA LYS A 817 -0.83 -25.26 5.67
C LYS A 817 -2.26 -24.82 6.01
N ALA A 818 -2.54 -23.53 5.96
CA ALA A 818 -3.88 -23.00 6.21
C ALA A 818 -4.89 -23.50 5.16
N MET A 819 -4.50 -23.54 3.88
CA MET A 819 -5.32 -24.12 2.81
C MET A 819 -5.60 -25.61 3.03
N ASN A 820 -4.61 -26.39 3.47
CA ASN A 820 -4.80 -27.80 3.78
C ASN A 820 -5.69 -28.03 5.00
N ASN A 821 -5.61 -27.15 6.01
CA ASN A 821 -6.47 -27.22 7.20
C ASN A 821 -7.93 -26.84 6.89
N PHE A 822 -8.17 -25.99 5.89
CA PHE A 822 -9.51 -25.51 5.52
C PHE A 822 -9.83 -25.76 4.03
N PRO A 823 -9.89 -27.02 3.57
CA PRO A 823 -10.04 -27.37 2.15
C PRO A 823 -11.36 -26.88 1.55
N ASN A 824 -12.42 -26.77 2.37
CA ASN A 824 -13.76 -26.37 1.93
C ASN A 824 -14.01 -24.86 1.99
N ASN A 825 -13.10 -24.07 2.57
CA ASN A 825 -13.26 -22.62 2.62
C ASN A 825 -12.76 -21.97 1.33
N LYS A 826 -13.71 -21.59 0.46
CA LYS A 826 -13.41 -20.98 -0.85
C LYS A 826 -12.53 -19.74 -0.76
N ASP A 827 -12.76 -18.84 0.20
CA ASP A 827 -11.96 -17.62 0.34
C ASP A 827 -10.50 -17.92 0.69
N ILE A 828 -10.27 -18.88 1.59
CA ILE A 828 -8.92 -19.33 1.96
C ILE A 828 -8.22 -19.95 0.74
N GLN A 829 -8.91 -20.82 0.00
CA GLN A 829 -8.33 -21.46 -1.19
C GLN A 829 -8.01 -20.44 -2.28
N GLU A 830 -8.96 -19.57 -2.62
CA GLU A 830 -8.83 -18.61 -3.72
C GLU A 830 -7.74 -17.57 -3.42
N LYS A 831 -7.81 -16.91 -2.24
CA LYS A 831 -6.81 -15.90 -1.87
C LYS A 831 -5.46 -16.55 -1.57
N GLY A 832 -5.44 -17.77 -1.06
CA GLY A 832 -4.23 -18.56 -0.86
C GLY A 832 -3.52 -18.82 -2.18
N ASN A 833 -4.22 -19.38 -3.18
CA ASN A 833 -3.69 -19.61 -4.52
C ASN A 833 -3.14 -18.33 -5.16
N TRP A 834 -3.92 -17.24 -5.14
CA TRP A 834 -3.46 -15.96 -5.72
C TRP A 834 -2.23 -15.39 -5.05
N THR A 835 -2.10 -15.61 -3.74
CA THR A 835 -0.93 -15.17 -2.99
C THR A 835 0.27 -16.04 -3.34
N LEU A 836 0.12 -17.37 -3.35
CA LEU A 836 1.19 -18.31 -3.69
C LEU A 836 1.69 -18.12 -5.13
N GLU A 837 0.79 -18.00 -6.11
CA GLU A 837 1.14 -17.72 -7.51
C GLU A 837 1.95 -16.43 -7.68
N ARG A 838 1.76 -15.46 -6.77
CA ARG A 838 2.51 -14.21 -6.76
C ARG A 838 3.86 -14.38 -6.11
N LEU A 839 3.96 -15.16 -5.04
CA LEU A 839 5.20 -15.37 -4.29
C LEU A 839 6.12 -16.42 -4.96
N GLU A 840 5.61 -17.24 -5.87
CA GLU A 840 6.40 -18.24 -6.62
C GLU A 840 6.94 -17.71 -7.96
N LYS A 841 6.55 -16.49 -8.37
CA LYS A 841 7.16 -15.73 -9.46
C LYS A 841 8.35 -14.93 -8.96
#